data_AF-A0A542XR12-F1
#
_entry.id   AF-A0A542XR12-F1
#
_cell.length_a   1.000
_cell.length_b   1.000
_cell.length_c   1.000
_cell.angle_alpha   90.00
_cell.angle_beta   90.00
_cell.angle_gamma   90.00
#
_symmetry.space_group_name_H-M   'P 1'
#
loop_
_entity.id
_entity.type
_entity.pdbx_description
1 polymer ?
#
loop_
_entity_poly.entity_id
_entity_poly.type
_entity_poly.pdbx_seq_one_letter_code
_entity_poly.pdbx_strand_id
1 'polypeptide(L)'
;MESAKPHPIGRTGRLLLAAAMVAVGGTAVVTTAITATSARAAVVLNDSEVTANLWEWNWNSVAAACTDHLGPAGYGAVQVAPPQESVRLPNSNDGTHPWYEVYQPVSYQLESRFGSRQQFAEMVTTCHEAGVRVYVDAVVNHMAGTNNPPGTRGYAGTEFSGYDYPAVPYGAGDFHRPGDNCPTDGSINDWDNEAQVTSCELLSLADLYTEKESVRNKIASYLNDLIGLGVDGFRVDAVKHIRKDDFAAILGKLNNTVVEGRRPYVAQEIFDGASNPALQARAFIGNGDVLDFAYAKGIRSAFQGSIATLANIPNWNLDAPSANVFAMVTNHDLERDGVVLSYKDGTDYVLANYFALAYPHGRPSVYDSFTWSDRNQSPPHNGDGYVTDTVCGGTWNCLSQTTGIKGMVGWANAARPVQTIADFTVINDNVIGFHRGDRAWIGINDSGSAVSATFTTGLTDGDYCDVISGSVTGSGCSGGTVTVSGGRATVTIPANNAVAVHLNARPGATPSPTISPTGDPTDRIATTFTVHATPGADQEVHVVGSIPELGSWAPADAVRLVPQGGNTYRGTIDLPPSTQVEYKFIKVTAAGGVTWESGANRSLTTPVTGTHAVTETFRGDSVPGSAIAASFNATVTTFFGQNVFVVGNVAELGSWNPDEAVALFAADYPVWRATVNLPSNTAIEYKYLKKNPDGFVTWESGANRSFTTPPTGTHTSTDTWR
;
A
#
# COMPACT_ATOMS: atom_id res chain seq x y z
N MET A 1 30.11 -76.62 39.70
CA MET A 1 29.10 -77.68 39.91
C MET A 1 27.75 -77.00 39.81
N GLU A 2 26.83 -77.26 38.89
CA GLU A 2 26.64 -78.23 37.79
C GLU A 2 26.01 -77.45 36.62
N SER A 3 26.50 -77.56 35.38
CA SER A 3 26.07 -78.50 34.31
C SER A 3 24.63 -78.21 33.82
N ALA A 4 24.32 -78.01 32.54
CA ALA A 4 24.76 -78.80 31.39
C ALA A 4 24.70 -78.07 30.02
N LYS A 5 25.50 -78.60 29.09
CA LYS A 5 25.66 -78.36 27.61
C LYS A 5 24.50 -79.00 26.77
N PRO A 6 24.49 -79.03 25.40
CA PRO A 6 25.44 -78.50 24.38
C PRO A 6 24.84 -77.80 23.10
N HIS A 7 25.75 -77.14 22.37
CA HIS A 7 25.79 -76.53 21.01
C HIS A 7 25.72 -77.55 19.82
N PRO A 8 25.94 -77.23 18.49
CA PRO A 8 26.46 -76.01 17.78
C PRO A 8 25.73 -75.66 16.45
N ILE A 9 26.06 -74.66 15.60
CA ILE A 9 27.24 -74.37 14.73
C ILE A 9 27.01 -72.93 14.18
N GLY A 10 27.87 -71.90 14.25
CA GLY A 10 29.24 -71.71 13.70
C GLY A 10 29.12 -71.07 12.29
N ARG A 11 29.63 -69.86 11.96
CA ARG A 11 31.03 -69.42 11.99
C ARG A 11 31.19 -67.96 11.46
N THR A 12 31.96 -67.14 12.19
CA THR A 12 33.14 -66.29 11.79
C THR A 12 33.09 -65.47 10.48
N GLY A 13 33.60 -64.25 10.33
CA GLY A 13 34.54 -63.45 11.12
C GLY A 13 35.56 -62.74 10.19
N ARG A 14 35.71 -61.42 10.36
CA ARG A 14 36.85 -60.51 10.05
C ARG A 14 37.31 -60.22 8.60
N LEU A 15 37.38 -58.90 8.36
CA LEU A 15 38.22 -58.06 7.49
C LEU A 15 39.38 -58.72 6.71
N LEU A 16 39.61 -58.25 5.47
CA LEU A 16 40.89 -57.66 5.00
C LEU A 16 40.77 -57.06 3.57
N LEU A 17 41.56 -56.00 3.37
CA LEU A 17 42.19 -55.43 2.16
C LEU A 17 41.44 -54.52 1.16
N ALA A 18 42.11 -53.41 0.90
CA ALA A 18 41.91 -52.42 -0.15
C ALA A 18 42.40 -52.90 -1.54
N ALA A 19 41.73 -52.42 -2.60
CA ALA A 19 42.32 -52.00 -3.87
C ALA A 19 41.27 -51.26 -4.71
N ALA A 20 41.70 -50.21 -5.40
CA ALA A 20 40.88 -49.24 -6.12
C ALA A 20 40.65 -49.58 -7.61
N MET A 21 39.71 -48.82 -8.21
CA MET A 21 39.41 -48.59 -9.65
C MET A 21 38.66 -49.74 -10.35
N VAL A 22 37.62 -49.53 -11.18
CA VAL A 22 37.36 -48.50 -12.20
C VAL A 22 35.84 -48.24 -12.31
N ALA A 23 35.49 -46.99 -12.61
CA ALA A 23 34.14 -46.47 -12.81
C ALA A 23 33.48 -46.94 -14.13
N VAL A 24 32.15 -47.13 -14.09
CA VAL A 24 31.24 -46.65 -15.14
C VAL A 24 29.98 -46.13 -14.46
N GLY A 25 29.76 -44.82 -14.61
CA GLY A 25 28.64 -44.11 -14.01
C GLY A 25 27.33 -44.34 -14.75
N GLY A 26 26.27 -44.51 -13.96
CA GLY A 26 24.88 -44.32 -14.36
C GLY A 26 24.19 -43.53 -13.26
N THR A 27 24.36 -42.21 -13.26
CA THR A 27 23.65 -41.32 -12.34
C THR A 27 22.19 -41.20 -12.75
N ALA A 28 21.31 -41.72 -11.91
CA ALA A 28 19.89 -41.40 -11.93
C ALA A 28 19.73 -39.87 -11.77
N VAL A 29 19.11 -39.23 -12.75
CA VAL A 29 18.76 -37.81 -12.69
C VAL A 29 17.59 -37.69 -11.72
N VAL A 30 17.87 -37.19 -10.52
CA VAL A 30 16.84 -36.61 -9.64
C VAL A 30 16.50 -35.25 -10.23
N THR A 31 15.37 -35.16 -10.93
CA THR A 31 14.78 -33.88 -11.34
C THR A 31 14.23 -33.17 -10.11
N THR A 32 15.04 -32.31 -9.49
CA THR A 32 14.53 -31.25 -8.62
C THR A 32 13.83 -30.23 -9.51
N ALA A 33 12.50 -30.20 -9.47
CA ALA A 33 11.71 -29.15 -10.09
C ALA A 33 12.07 -27.81 -9.43
N ILE A 34 12.81 -26.96 -10.14
CA ILE A 34 12.97 -25.56 -9.78
C ILE A 34 11.64 -24.89 -10.16
N THR A 35 10.79 -24.65 -9.16
CA THR A 35 9.62 -23.78 -9.32
C THR A 35 10.11 -22.39 -9.68
N ALA A 36 9.92 -21.99 -10.93
CA ALA A 36 10.15 -20.61 -11.36
C ALA A 36 9.22 -19.70 -10.55
N THR A 37 9.78 -18.74 -9.82
CA THR A 37 9.02 -17.64 -9.23
C THR A 37 8.46 -16.79 -10.38
N SER A 38 7.13 -16.74 -10.50
CA SER A 38 6.42 -15.92 -11.48
C SER A 38 6.79 -14.45 -11.31
N ALA A 39 7.08 -13.76 -12.42
CA ALA A 39 7.16 -12.29 -12.43
C ALA A 39 5.78 -11.72 -12.08
N ARG A 40 5.68 -10.93 -11.00
CA ARG A 40 4.43 -10.25 -10.58
C ARG A 40 3.95 -9.30 -11.68
N ALA A 41 2.63 -9.29 -11.91
CA ALA A 41 1.97 -8.31 -12.77
C ALA A 41 2.18 -6.88 -12.22
N ALA A 42 2.13 -5.86 -13.09
CA ALA A 42 2.07 -4.48 -12.63
C ALA A 42 0.77 -4.29 -11.84
N VAL A 43 0.89 -3.96 -10.56
CA VAL A 43 -0.25 -3.71 -9.67
C VAL A 43 -1.01 -2.49 -10.15
N VAL A 44 -2.33 -2.62 -10.35
CA VAL A 44 -3.23 -1.48 -10.59
C VAL A 44 -3.85 -1.09 -9.26
N LEU A 45 -3.50 0.09 -8.76
CA LEU A 45 -4.08 0.63 -7.54
C LEU A 45 -5.43 1.29 -7.82
N ASN A 46 -6.35 1.16 -6.87
CA ASN A 46 -7.67 1.75 -6.92
C ASN A 46 -7.55 3.26 -7.04
N ASP A 47 -8.25 3.80 -8.02
CA ASP A 47 -8.41 5.23 -8.18
C ASP A 47 -9.51 5.70 -7.24
N SER A 48 -9.15 5.93 -5.97
CA SER A 48 -10.05 6.34 -4.88
C SER A 48 -9.32 7.23 -3.88
N GLU A 49 -10.07 8.15 -3.27
CA GLU A 49 -9.59 9.03 -2.20
C GLU A 49 -9.97 8.52 -0.80
N VAL A 50 -10.75 7.43 -0.71
CA VAL A 50 -11.22 6.90 0.57
C VAL A 50 -10.13 6.04 1.22
N THR A 51 -9.83 6.36 2.48
CA THR A 51 -8.86 5.62 3.30
C THR A 51 -9.57 4.81 4.38
N ALA A 52 -9.25 3.52 4.54
CA ALA A 52 -9.62 2.76 5.73
C ALA A 52 -8.52 2.91 6.79
N ASN A 53 -8.83 3.47 7.95
CA ASN A 53 -7.91 3.53 9.08
C ASN A 53 -8.15 2.31 9.98
N LEU A 54 -7.31 1.27 9.81
CA LEU A 54 -7.35 0.03 10.59
C LEU A 54 -6.44 0.16 11.81
N TRP A 55 -6.87 0.98 12.76
CA TRP A 55 -6.04 1.37 13.89
C TRP A 55 -5.78 0.20 14.83
N GLU A 56 -4.50 -0.02 15.13
CA GLU A 56 -3.97 -1.10 15.96
C GLU A 56 -4.26 -2.53 15.50
N TRP A 57 -4.56 -2.76 14.22
CA TRP A 57 -4.67 -4.13 13.69
C TRP A 57 -3.28 -4.74 13.47
N ASN A 58 -3.17 -6.05 13.67
CA ASN A 58 -1.94 -6.77 13.31
C ASN A 58 -1.78 -6.92 11.79
N TRP A 59 -0.55 -7.12 11.31
CA TRP A 59 -0.24 -7.11 9.87
C TRP A 59 -1.00 -8.16 9.07
N ASN A 60 -1.18 -9.36 9.62
CA ASN A 60 -1.91 -10.44 8.96
C ASN A 60 -3.40 -10.08 8.78
N SER A 61 -3.99 -9.44 9.79
CA SER A 61 -5.40 -9.02 9.77
C SER A 61 -5.62 -7.87 8.78
N VAL A 62 -4.67 -6.94 8.66
CA VAL A 62 -4.70 -5.90 7.63
C VAL A 62 -4.58 -6.51 6.23
N ALA A 63 -3.66 -7.45 6.02
CA ALA A 63 -3.49 -8.14 4.74
C ALA A 63 -4.79 -8.84 4.30
N ALA A 64 -5.44 -9.57 5.21
CA ALA A 64 -6.73 -10.20 4.97
C ALA A 64 -7.84 -9.16 4.71
N ALA A 65 -7.86 -8.04 5.44
CA ALA A 65 -8.83 -6.97 5.21
C ALA A 65 -8.73 -6.40 3.78
N CYS A 66 -7.50 -6.19 3.31
CA CYS A 66 -7.23 -5.72 1.96
C CYS A 66 -7.85 -6.61 0.89
N THR A 67 -7.65 -7.94 0.98
CA THR A 67 -8.17 -8.90 0.00
C THR A 67 -9.67 -9.13 0.14
N ASP A 68 -10.15 -9.23 1.37
CA ASP A 68 -11.50 -9.75 1.63
C ASP A 68 -12.57 -8.69 1.44
N HIS A 69 -12.26 -7.42 1.69
CA HIS A 69 -13.27 -6.36 1.57
C HIS A 69 -12.77 -4.97 1.18
N LEU A 70 -11.56 -4.52 1.52
CA LEU A 70 -11.15 -3.15 1.20
C LEU A 70 -10.91 -2.97 -0.31
N GLY A 71 -10.08 -3.82 -0.92
CA GLY A 71 -9.90 -3.86 -2.38
C GLY A 71 -11.22 -4.06 -3.12
N PRO A 72 -11.99 -5.12 -2.79
CA PRO A 72 -13.30 -5.38 -3.38
C PRO A 72 -14.31 -4.22 -3.32
N ALA A 73 -14.31 -3.46 -2.21
CA ALA A 73 -15.18 -2.29 -2.03
C ALA A 73 -14.65 -1.03 -2.75
N GLY A 74 -13.39 -1.03 -3.20
CA GLY A 74 -12.77 0.08 -3.92
C GLY A 74 -12.12 1.13 -3.03
N TYR A 75 -11.65 0.78 -1.83
CA TYR A 75 -10.84 1.69 -1.02
C TYR A 75 -9.54 2.04 -1.74
N GLY A 76 -9.11 3.29 -1.65
CA GLY A 76 -7.88 3.77 -2.30
C GLY A 76 -6.62 3.50 -1.48
N ALA A 77 -6.77 3.44 -0.15
CA ALA A 77 -5.68 3.21 0.79
C ALA A 77 -6.16 2.57 2.10
N VAL A 78 -5.24 1.94 2.80
CA VAL A 78 -5.33 1.56 4.21
C VAL A 78 -4.29 2.35 5.00
N GLN A 79 -4.71 2.96 6.12
CA GLN A 79 -3.81 3.51 7.14
C GLN A 79 -3.61 2.46 8.24
N VAL A 80 -2.35 2.25 8.62
CA VAL A 80 -1.95 1.33 9.68
C VAL A 80 -1.20 2.04 10.80
N ALA A 81 -1.17 1.43 11.99
CA ALA A 81 -0.44 1.92 13.15
C ALA A 81 1.08 1.95 12.94
N PRO A 82 1.87 2.63 13.80
CA PRO A 82 3.30 2.75 13.61
C PRO A 82 4.02 1.39 13.64
N PRO A 83 4.82 1.04 12.60
CA PRO A 83 5.41 -0.29 12.47
C PRO A 83 6.76 -0.46 13.18
N GLN A 84 7.35 0.65 13.64
CA GLN A 84 8.61 0.63 14.38
C GLN A 84 8.45 0.02 15.76
N GLU A 85 9.56 -0.49 16.31
CA GLU A 85 9.62 -0.99 17.67
C GLU A 85 9.33 0.13 18.66
N SER A 86 8.33 -0.12 19.48
CA SER A 86 7.90 0.78 20.53
C SER A 86 8.24 0.23 21.91
N VAL A 87 8.14 1.09 22.92
CA VAL A 87 8.25 0.70 24.33
C VAL A 87 7.22 -0.38 24.67
N ARG A 88 7.60 -1.30 25.56
CA ARG A 88 6.71 -2.36 26.06
C ARG A 88 6.38 -2.12 27.54
N LEU A 89 5.12 -1.82 27.83
CA LEU A 89 4.63 -1.41 29.15
C LEU A 89 3.65 -2.45 29.77
N PRO A 90 4.14 -3.61 30.24
CA PRO A 90 3.28 -4.64 30.83
C PRO A 90 2.64 -4.20 32.16
N ASN A 91 3.27 -3.24 32.85
CA ASN A 91 2.87 -2.75 34.17
C ASN A 91 2.98 -1.22 34.20
N SER A 92 2.01 -0.51 33.61
CA SER A 92 1.92 0.95 33.70
C SER A 92 0.82 1.38 34.68
N ASN A 93 0.85 2.65 35.09
CA ASN A 93 -0.23 3.23 35.88
C ASN A 93 -1.55 3.35 35.10
N ASP A 94 -1.47 3.33 33.76
CA ASP A 94 -2.60 3.42 32.83
C ASP A 94 -3.12 2.04 32.40
N GLY A 95 -2.67 0.98 33.07
CA GLY A 95 -3.02 -0.40 32.78
C GLY A 95 -1.93 -1.18 32.05
N THR A 96 -2.29 -2.36 31.58
CA THR A 96 -1.39 -3.28 30.90
C THR A 96 -1.39 -2.97 29.40
N HIS A 97 -0.21 -2.68 28.84
CA HIS A 97 0.00 -2.44 27.41
C HIS A 97 -0.90 -1.35 26.81
N PRO A 98 -0.99 -0.15 27.43
CA PRO A 98 -1.91 0.89 26.97
C PRO A 98 -1.68 1.19 25.48
N TRP A 99 -2.75 1.49 24.74
CA TRP A 99 -2.71 1.67 23.27
C TRP A 99 -1.60 2.63 22.84
N TYR A 100 -1.39 3.70 23.61
CA TYR A 100 -0.44 4.76 23.26
C TYR A 100 1.03 4.30 23.29
N GLU A 101 1.35 3.12 23.83
CA GLU A 101 2.73 2.64 23.90
C GLU A 101 3.36 2.49 22.51
N VAL A 102 2.56 2.31 21.44
CA VAL A 102 3.05 2.26 20.05
C VAL A 102 3.55 3.59 19.53
N TYR A 103 3.14 4.70 20.16
CA TYR A 103 3.59 6.06 19.86
C TYR A 103 4.87 6.44 20.62
N GLN A 104 5.53 5.49 21.28
CA GLN A 104 6.80 5.71 21.97
C GLN A 104 7.92 4.85 21.34
N PRO A 105 8.53 5.31 20.22
CA PRO A 105 9.57 4.57 19.53
C PRO A 105 10.79 4.36 20.42
N VAL A 106 11.36 3.15 20.42
CA VAL A 106 12.66 2.88 21.05
C VAL A 106 13.73 2.52 20.03
N SER A 107 13.31 2.08 18.84
CA SER A 107 14.16 1.92 17.68
C SER A 107 13.38 2.11 16.39
N TYR A 108 14.09 2.10 15.25
CA TYR A 108 13.48 2.06 13.92
C TYR A 108 13.44 0.64 13.33
N GLN A 109 13.66 -0.39 14.15
CA GLN A 109 13.41 -1.77 13.74
C GLN A 109 11.91 -1.96 13.50
N LEU A 110 11.52 -2.66 12.44
CA LEU A 110 10.11 -2.92 12.14
C LEU A 110 9.59 -4.17 12.86
N GLU A 111 9.91 -4.27 14.15
CA GLU A 111 9.52 -5.37 15.04
C GLU A 111 8.59 -4.78 16.11
N SER A 112 7.30 -4.80 15.82
CA SER A 112 6.28 -4.14 16.65
C SER A 112 5.36 -5.14 17.34
N ARG A 113 4.49 -4.65 18.22
CA ARG A 113 3.43 -5.47 18.83
C ARG A 113 2.40 -6.00 17.81
N PHE A 114 2.44 -5.52 16.57
CA PHE A 114 1.56 -5.93 15.47
C PHE A 114 2.18 -7.03 14.58
N GLY A 115 3.46 -7.32 14.74
CA GLY A 115 4.19 -8.32 13.97
C GLY A 115 5.56 -7.87 13.51
N SER A 116 6.24 -8.77 12.81
CA SER A 116 7.61 -8.60 12.33
C SER A 116 7.72 -7.78 11.05
N ARG A 117 8.94 -7.41 10.68
CA ARG A 117 9.24 -6.72 9.43
C ARG A 117 8.75 -7.50 8.22
N GLN A 118 8.93 -8.82 8.24
CA GLN A 118 8.52 -9.70 7.15
C GLN A 118 6.99 -9.66 6.99
N GLN A 119 6.25 -9.78 8.09
CA GLN A 119 4.79 -9.72 8.07
C GLN A 119 4.29 -8.36 7.60
N PHE A 120 4.96 -7.27 7.98
CA PHE A 120 4.65 -5.93 7.47
C PHE A 120 4.85 -5.83 5.95
N ALA A 121 5.99 -6.31 5.43
CA ALA A 121 6.27 -6.30 3.99
C ALA A 121 5.28 -7.18 3.19
N GLU A 122 4.90 -8.33 3.74
CA GLU A 122 3.87 -9.23 3.18
C GLU A 122 2.49 -8.55 3.16
N MET A 123 2.14 -7.80 4.21
CA MET A 123 0.91 -7.01 4.27
C MET A 123 0.88 -5.91 3.20
N VAL A 124 1.96 -5.12 3.07
CA VAL A 124 2.05 -4.05 2.05
C VAL A 124 1.85 -4.62 0.65
N THR A 125 2.58 -5.69 0.37
CA THR A 125 2.46 -6.47 -0.86
C THR A 125 1.03 -6.94 -1.13
N THR A 126 0.38 -7.54 -0.13
CA THR A 126 -0.97 -8.10 -0.26
C THR A 126 -2.00 -7.01 -0.50
N CYS A 127 -1.86 -5.87 0.18
CA CYS A 127 -2.72 -4.71 -0.03
C CYS A 127 -2.57 -4.14 -1.44
N HIS A 128 -1.33 -4.01 -1.94
CA HIS A 128 -1.09 -3.64 -3.32
C HIS A 128 -1.74 -4.61 -4.31
N GLU A 129 -1.58 -5.92 -4.13
CA GLU A 129 -2.24 -6.92 -4.98
C GLU A 129 -3.78 -6.80 -4.98
N ALA A 130 -4.37 -6.28 -3.90
CA ALA A 130 -5.79 -5.96 -3.79
C ALA A 130 -6.18 -4.55 -4.30
N GLY A 131 -5.22 -3.80 -4.87
CA GLY A 131 -5.41 -2.44 -5.36
C GLY A 131 -5.39 -1.35 -4.28
N VAL A 132 -4.98 -1.67 -3.06
CA VAL A 132 -5.04 -0.75 -1.90
C VAL A 132 -3.64 -0.23 -1.57
N ARG A 133 -3.47 1.09 -1.54
CA ARG A 133 -2.23 1.73 -1.05
C ARG A 133 -2.04 1.52 0.44
N VAL A 134 -0.81 1.58 0.92
CA VAL A 134 -0.53 1.54 2.37
C VAL A 134 0.02 2.88 2.85
N TYR A 135 -0.70 3.48 3.80
CA TYR A 135 -0.25 4.64 4.56
C TYR A 135 0.14 4.21 5.97
N VAL A 136 1.28 4.71 6.45
CA VAL A 136 1.80 4.37 7.77
C VAL A 136 1.66 5.56 8.72
N ASP A 137 1.20 5.30 9.94
CA ASP A 137 1.34 6.26 11.03
C ASP A 137 2.83 6.40 11.42
N ALA A 138 3.40 7.59 11.31
CA ALA A 138 4.82 7.84 11.47
C ALA A 138 5.08 8.80 12.63
N VAL A 139 5.83 8.31 13.62
CA VAL A 139 6.24 9.09 14.79
C VAL A 139 7.66 9.60 14.58
N VAL A 140 7.76 10.90 14.26
CA VAL A 140 9.03 11.53 13.89
C VAL A 140 9.39 12.74 14.75
N ASN A 141 8.52 13.11 15.69
CA ASN A 141 8.77 14.18 16.66
C ASN A 141 9.69 13.74 17.79
N HIS A 142 9.46 12.55 18.33
CA HIS A 142 10.06 12.11 19.60
C HIS A 142 10.41 10.62 19.56
N MET A 143 11.19 10.21 20.56
CA MET A 143 11.36 8.81 20.97
C MET A 143 10.60 8.57 22.28
N ALA A 144 10.69 7.37 22.85
CA ALA A 144 10.06 7.03 24.12
C ALA A 144 10.37 8.03 25.25
N GLY A 145 9.52 8.07 26.27
CA GLY A 145 9.66 9.04 27.35
C GLY A 145 10.90 8.84 28.22
N THR A 146 11.52 9.95 28.65
CA THR A 146 12.64 9.92 29.61
C THR A 146 12.21 9.47 31.01
N ASN A 147 10.91 9.51 31.27
CA ASN A 147 10.24 9.05 32.49
C ASN A 147 10.06 7.52 32.56
N ASN A 148 10.41 6.76 31.52
CA ASN A 148 10.38 5.31 31.55
C ASN A 148 11.40 4.77 32.59
N PRO A 149 11.04 3.81 33.45
CA PRO A 149 11.95 3.25 34.44
C PRO A 149 13.20 2.62 33.81
N PRO A 150 14.38 2.70 34.46
CA PRO A 150 15.56 1.96 34.03
C PRO A 150 15.27 0.45 33.87
N GLY A 151 15.72 -0.13 32.78
CA GLY A 151 15.48 -1.55 32.44
C GLY A 151 14.20 -1.80 31.65
N THR A 152 13.40 -0.76 31.35
CA THR A 152 12.34 -0.82 30.34
C THR A 152 12.94 -1.15 28.97
N ARG A 153 12.22 -1.93 28.16
CA ARG A 153 12.65 -2.39 26.83
C ARG A 153 11.54 -2.20 25.81
N GLY A 154 11.91 -2.22 24.54
CA GLY A 154 10.95 -2.36 23.46
C GLY A 154 10.50 -3.80 23.21
N TYR A 155 9.57 -3.94 22.29
CA TYR A 155 9.03 -5.23 21.86
C TYR A 155 10.08 -6.17 21.21
N ALA A 156 11.11 -5.63 20.58
CA ALA A 156 12.24 -6.40 20.04
C ALA A 156 13.37 -6.60 21.07
N GLY A 157 13.15 -6.19 22.33
CA GLY A 157 14.11 -6.32 23.42
C GLY A 157 15.14 -5.19 23.49
N THR A 158 15.02 -4.16 22.66
CA THR A 158 15.93 -3.01 22.64
C THR A 158 15.94 -2.30 23.99
N GLU A 159 17.13 -2.09 24.52
CA GLU A 159 17.35 -1.26 25.71
C GLU A 159 17.47 0.20 25.31
N PHE A 160 16.90 1.08 26.14
CA PHE A 160 17.04 2.51 26.04
C PHE A 160 16.99 3.11 27.46
N SER A 161 17.53 4.31 27.65
CA SER A 161 17.43 5.02 28.93
C SER A 161 17.61 6.52 28.74
N GLY A 162 16.64 7.31 29.23
CA GLY A 162 16.67 8.76 29.09
C GLY A 162 16.77 9.18 27.62
N TYR A 163 17.88 9.79 27.24
CA TYR A 163 18.17 10.23 25.87
C TYR A 163 19.14 9.30 25.11
N ASP A 164 19.33 8.07 25.58
CA ASP A 164 20.19 7.07 24.93
C ASP A 164 19.35 6.01 24.21
N TYR A 165 19.43 6.01 22.88
CA TYR A 165 18.72 5.09 21.98
C TYR A 165 19.73 4.43 21.03
N PRO A 166 20.50 3.43 21.52
CA PRO A 166 21.65 2.89 20.81
C PRO A 166 21.29 2.17 19.50
N ALA A 167 20.04 1.70 19.33
CA ALA A 167 19.60 1.05 18.10
C ALA A 167 19.40 2.04 16.93
N VAL A 168 19.14 3.32 17.19
CA VAL A 168 19.09 4.42 16.19
C VAL A 168 20.37 5.26 16.21
N PRO A 169 21.41 4.73 16.81
CA PRO A 169 22.45 5.46 17.57
C PRO A 169 22.14 6.94 17.89
N TYR A 170 21.04 7.24 18.57
CA TYR A 170 20.83 8.59 19.14
C TYR A 170 21.41 8.68 20.55
N GLY A 171 22.04 9.81 20.85
CA GLY A 171 22.43 10.17 22.21
C GLY A 171 21.87 11.53 22.62
N ALA A 172 22.21 12.00 23.82
CA ALA A 172 21.69 13.25 24.38
C ALA A 172 21.90 14.51 23.52
N GLY A 173 22.80 14.49 22.53
CA GLY A 173 22.96 15.60 21.58
C GLY A 173 21.94 15.61 20.45
N ASP A 174 21.19 14.53 20.24
CA ASP A 174 20.19 14.40 19.18
C ASP A 174 18.78 14.80 19.64
N PHE A 175 18.65 15.28 20.89
CA PHE A 175 17.41 15.69 21.50
C PHE A 175 17.49 17.12 22.01
N HIS A 176 16.36 17.83 21.99
CA HIS A 176 16.19 19.00 22.83
C HIS A 176 16.21 18.57 24.31
N ARG A 177 16.67 19.46 25.20
CA ARG A 177 16.81 19.15 26.62
C ARG A 177 16.31 20.31 27.48
N PRO A 178 15.93 20.04 28.74
CA PRO A 178 15.54 21.10 29.67
C PRO A 178 16.57 22.24 29.73
N GLY A 179 16.12 23.47 29.50
CA GLY A 179 16.98 24.66 29.41
C GLY A 179 17.50 25.01 27.99
N ASP A 180 17.39 24.11 27.00
CA ASP A 180 17.77 24.35 25.61
C ASP A 180 16.53 24.87 24.83
N ASN A 181 16.28 26.19 24.85
CA ASN A 181 15.05 26.85 24.35
C ASN A 181 13.74 26.40 25.02
N CYS A 182 13.85 25.60 26.08
CA CYS A 182 12.76 25.15 26.92
C CYS A 182 12.90 25.63 28.36
N PRO A 183 11.78 25.73 29.10
CA PRO A 183 11.84 25.87 30.54
C PRO A 183 12.70 24.76 31.18
N THR A 184 13.19 25.00 32.39
CA THR A 184 14.12 24.08 33.07
C THR A 184 13.49 22.74 33.47
N ASP A 185 12.17 22.62 33.40
CA ASP A 185 11.45 21.36 33.55
C ASP A 185 11.30 20.57 32.23
N GLY A 186 11.78 21.13 31.10
CA GLY A 186 11.72 20.52 29.78
C GLY A 186 10.35 20.53 29.11
N SER A 187 9.31 21.01 29.79
CA SER A 187 7.92 20.88 29.37
C SER A 187 7.40 22.10 28.62
N ILE A 188 6.36 21.88 27.80
CA ILE A 188 5.60 22.96 27.16
C ILE A 188 4.71 23.64 28.23
N ASN A 189 5.09 24.85 28.64
CA ASN A 189 4.34 25.64 29.62
C ASN A 189 3.46 26.71 28.95
N ASP A 190 3.83 27.14 27.75
CA ASP A 190 3.06 28.07 26.91
C ASP A 190 2.77 27.42 25.55
N TRP A 191 1.53 26.94 25.38
CA TRP A 191 1.05 26.25 24.18
C TRP A 191 0.81 27.17 22.98
N ASP A 192 1.01 28.49 23.14
CA ASP A 192 0.99 29.46 22.06
C ASP A 192 2.40 29.95 21.67
N ASN A 193 3.43 29.53 22.41
CA ASN A 193 4.81 29.85 22.10
C ASN A 193 5.41 28.83 21.12
N GLU A 194 5.66 29.24 19.89
CA GLU A 194 6.18 28.35 18.83
C GLU A 194 7.50 27.67 19.24
N ALA A 195 8.43 28.39 19.90
CA ALA A 195 9.69 27.80 20.32
C ALA A 195 9.51 26.71 21.39
N GLN A 196 8.57 26.88 22.33
CA GLN A 196 8.29 25.81 23.30
C GLN A 196 7.58 24.64 22.63
N VAL A 197 6.58 24.91 21.81
CA VAL A 197 5.78 23.86 21.18
C VAL A 197 6.63 23.00 20.23
N THR A 198 7.63 23.58 19.56
CA THR A 198 8.46 22.85 18.58
C THR A 198 9.82 22.36 19.10
N SER A 199 10.14 22.59 20.38
CA SER A 199 11.45 22.23 20.93
C SER A 199 11.40 21.66 22.35
N CYS A 200 10.22 21.57 22.98
CA CYS A 200 10.08 21.01 24.33
C CYS A 200 9.38 19.66 24.32
N GLU A 201 9.62 18.88 25.36
CA GLU A 201 9.09 17.53 25.47
C GLU A 201 7.57 17.54 25.57
N LEU A 202 6.91 16.99 24.55
CA LEU A 202 5.49 16.67 24.59
C LEU A 202 5.29 15.52 25.58
N LEU A 203 4.71 15.78 26.76
CA LEU A 203 4.39 14.75 27.77
C LEU A 203 5.62 13.92 28.23
N SER A 204 6.78 14.57 28.39
CA SER A 204 8.07 13.94 28.75
C SER A 204 8.67 13.00 27.68
N LEU A 205 8.12 13.01 26.46
CA LEU A 205 8.66 12.26 25.32
C LEU A 205 9.95 12.92 24.85
N ALA A 206 10.99 12.12 24.61
CA ALA A 206 12.32 12.62 24.26
C ALA A 206 12.27 13.30 22.88
N ASP A 207 12.26 14.63 22.88
CA ASP A 207 12.00 15.45 21.70
C ASP A 207 13.22 15.55 20.77
N LEU A 208 13.06 15.11 19.52
CA LEU A 208 14.17 15.02 18.56
C LEU A 208 14.61 16.41 18.10
N TYR A 209 15.92 16.64 18.10
CA TYR A 209 16.49 17.92 17.69
C TYR A 209 16.54 18.04 16.16
N THR A 210 15.39 18.21 15.52
CA THR A 210 15.20 18.14 14.06
C THR A 210 15.92 19.25 13.27
N GLU A 211 16.37 20.33 13.92
CA GLU A 211 17.26 21.33 13.33
C GLU A 211 18.60 20.71 12.88
N LYS A 212 19.00 19.58 13.47
CA LYS A 212 20.21 18.84 13.09
C LYS A 212 19.99 17.98 11.88
N GLU A 213 20.86 18.16 10.87
CA GLU A 213 20.84 17.35 9.66
C GLU A 213 21.03 15.85 9.94
N SER A 214 21.85 15.47 10.93
CA SER A 214 22.03 14.07 11.31
C SER A 214 20.73 13.42 11.79
N VAL A 215 19.89 14.16 12.52
CA VAL A 215 18.59 13.69 13.01
C VAL A 215 17.61 13.56 11.84
N ARG A 216 17.50 14.59 10.99
CA ARG A 216 16.65 14.53 9.78
C ARG A 216 17.05 13.40 8.83
N ASN A 217 18.35 13.13 8.67
CA ASN A 217 18.84 12.04 7.83
C ASN A 217 18.44 10.66 8.39
N LYS A 218 18.50 10.46 9.71
CA LYS A 218 18.06 9.20 10.32
C LYS A 218 16.55 9.00 10.21
N ILE A 219 15.76 10.04 10.45
CA ILE A 219 14.30 10.01 10.23
C ILE A 219 13.98 9.69 8.77
N ALA A 220 14.59 10.42 7.82
CA ALA A 220 14.37 10.20 6.40
C ALA A 220 14.82 8.80 5.95
N SER A 221 15.90 8.25 6.52
CA SER A 221 16.34 6.88 6.26
C SER A 221 15.31 5.85 6.71
N TYR A 222 14.69 6.04 7.87
CA TYR A 222 13.61 5.18 8.36
C TYR A 222 12.37 5.26 7.46
N LEU A 223 11.93 6.47 7.10
CA LEU A 223 10.79 6.64 6.20
C LEU A 223 11.09 6.08 4.79
N ASN A 224 12.32 6.23 4.29
CA ASN A 224 12.74 5.64 3.01
C ASN A 224 12.85 4.12 3.05
N ASP A 225 13.13 3.53 4.20
CA ASP A 225 13.09 2.08 4.39
C ASP A 225 11.65 1.56 4.28
N LEU A 226 10.68 2.25 4.89
CA LEU A 226 9.25 1.96 4.71
C LEU A 226 8.81 2.12 3.24
N ILE A 227 9.21 3.19 2.57
CA ILE A 227 8.94 3.39 1.14
C ILE A 227 9.54 2.25 0.31
N GLY A 228 10.76 1.80 0.64
CA GLY A 228 11.42 0.67 -0.01
C GLY A 228 10.68 -0.66 0.14
N LEU A 229 9.88 -0.81 1.19
CA LEU A 229 8.96 -1.94 1.38
C LEU A 229 7.63 -1.80 0.64
N GLY A 230 7.36 -0.62 0.05
CA GLY A 230 6.16 -0.33 -0.74
C GLY A 230 5.20 0.68 -0.09
N VAL A 231 5.54 1.30 1.04
CA VAL A 231 4.66 2.31 1.66
C VAL A 231 4.43 3.51 0.70
N ASP A 232 3.18 3.93 0.57
CA ASP A 232 2.72 4.93 -0.40
C ASP A 232 2.51 6.32 0.20
N GLY A 233 2.56 6.42 1.53
CA GLY A 233 2.30 7.66 2.24
C GLY A 233 2.34 7.51 3.76
N PHE A 234 2.16 8.63 4.45
CA PHE A 234 2.27 8.71 5.89
C PHE A 234 1.15 9.57 6.49
N ARG A 235 0.52 9.08 7.56
CA ARG A 235 -0.08 9.95 8.57
C ARG A 235 1.03 10.26 9.56
N VAL A 236 1.36 11.53 9.77
CA VAL A 236 2.50 11.89 10.61
C VAL A 236 1.98 12.44 11.92
N ASP A 237 2.42 11.81 13.01
CA ASP A 237 2.08 12.13 14.38
C ASP A 237 2.74 13.44 14.83
N ALA A 238 2.01 14.24 15.63
CA ALA A 238 2.52 15.37 16.38
C ALA A 238 3.29 16.41 15.54
N VAL A 239 2.91 16.65 14.28
CA VAL A 239 3.67 17.53 13.37
C VAL A 239 3.72 18.98 13.87
N LYS A 240 2.72 19.41 14.66
CA LYS A 240 2.76 20.73 15.33
C LYS A 240 4.02 20.92 16.18
N HIS A 241 4.54 19.84 16.73
CA HIS A 241 5.68 19.82 17.64
C HIS A 241 7.04 19.79 16.90
N ILE A 242 7.01 19.83 15.56
CA ILE A 242 8.21 19.91 14.73
C ILE A 242 8.21 21.27 14.04
N ARG A 243 9.37 21.90 13.94
CA ARG A 243 9.50 23.10 13.10
C ARG A 243 9.11 22.78 11.66
N LYS A 244 8.23 23.61 11.08
CA LYS A 244 7.68 23.43 9.72
C LYS A 244 8.77 23.25 8.66
N ASP A 245 9.85 24.02 8.74
CA ASP A 245 10.97 23.97 7.79
C ASP A 245 11.80 22.70 7.95
N ASP A 246 11.94 22.19 9.18
CA ASP A 246 12.65 20.94 9.45
C ASP A 246 11.87 19.73 8.96
N PHE A 247 10.55 19.75 9.16
CA PHE A 247 9.66 18.73 8.59
C PHE A 247 9.68 18.77 7.05
N ALA A 248 9.62 19.96 6.45
CA ALA A 248 9.76 20.12 5.00
C ALA A 248 11.11 19.57 4.48
N ALA A 249 12.20 19.78 5.24
CA ALA A 249 13.52 19.25 4.91
C ALA A 249 13.60 17.72 5.02
N ILE A 250 12.88 17.11 5.96
CA ILE A 250 12.72 15.64 6.03
C ILE A 250 11.97 15.14 4.79
N LEU A 251 10.82 15.75 4.46
CA LEU A 251 10.03 15.38 3.29
C LEU A 251 10.79 15.55 1.96
N GLY A 252 11.71 16.50 1.89
CA GLY A 252 12.59 16.73 0.73
C GLY A 252 13.65 15.64 0.51
N LYS A 253 13.90 14.79 1.52
CA LYS A 253 14.85 13.66 1.46
C LYS A 253 14.18 12.32 1.13
N LEU A 254 12.85 12.30 1.01
CA LEU A 254 12.11 11.07 0.76
C LEU A 254 12.19 10.65 -0.71
N ASN A 255 12.32 9.35 -0.92
CA ASN A 255 12.21 8.71 -2.22
C ASN A 255 10.78 8.79 -2.73
N ASN A 256 10.62 8.63 -4.03
CA ASN A 256 9.31 8.36 -4.61
C ASN A 256 8.83 6.94 -4.24
N THR A 257 7.52 6.76 -4.17
CA THR A 257 6.87 5.47 -3.88
C THR A 257 7.23 4.43 -4.95
N VAL A 258 7.36 3.17 -4.52
CA VAL A 258 7.85 2.09 -5.40
C VAL A 258 6.86 1.76 -6.51
N VAL A 259 5.55 1.76 -6.22
CA VAL A 259 4.52 1.34 -7.18
C VAL A 259 4.18 2.44 -8.18
N GLU A 260 4.08 3.69 -7.71
CA GLU A 260 3.59 4.80 -8.54
C GLU A 260 4.68 5.79 -8.97
N GLY A 261 5.90 5.66 -8.46
CA GLY A 261 7.02 6.51 -8.85
C GLY A 261 6.81 8.00 -8.53
N ARG A 262 5.94 8.32 -7.57
CA ARG A 262 5.58 9.70 -7.17
C ARG A 262 5.93 9.98 -5.71
N ARG A 263 5.88 11.24 -5.28
CA ARG A 263 6.09 11.58 -3.88
C ARG A 263 5.06 10.88 -2.98
N PRO A 264 5.45 10.38 -1.79
CA PRO A 264 4.53 9.77 -0.85
C PRO A 264 3.45 10.78 -0.44
N TYR A 265 2.24 10.29 -0.22
CA TYR A 265 1.15 11.11 0.35
C TYR A 265 1.47 11.45 1.81
N VAL A 266 1.05 12.62 2.30
CA VAL A 266 1.30 13.07 3.68
C VAL A 266 0.02 13.68 4.24
N ALA A 267 -0.45 13.13 5.37
CA ALA A 267 -1.48 13.69 6.23
C ALA A 267 -0.87 14.03 7.59
N GLN A 268 -0.99 15.26 8.04
CA GLN A 268 -0.30 15.79 9.23
C GLN A 268 -1.27 15.94 10.39
N GLU A 269 -0.92 15.37 11.53
CA GLU A 269 -1.66 15.59 12.77
C GLU A 269 -1.21 16.92 13.39
N ILE A 270 -2.10 17.92 13.29
CA ILE A 270 -1.96 19.23 13.92
C ILE A 270 -3.11 19.37 14.91
N PHE A 271 -2.98 18.76 16.09
CA PHE A 271 -4.01 18.76 17.12
C PHE A 271 -4.51 20.20 17.41
N ASP A 272 -5.78 20.43 17.72
CA ASP A 272 -6.29 21.80 17.86
C ASP A 272 -5.96 22.45 19.22
N GLY A 273 -6.35 23.71 19.43
CA GLY A 273 -6.23 24.39 20.74
C GLY A 273 -5.24 25.56 20.83
N ALA A 274 -4.38 25.79 19.83
CA ALA A 274 -3.52 26.97 19.79
C ALA A 274 -4.27 28.20 19.26
N SER A 275 -4.07 29.36 19.89
CA SER A 275 -4.53 30.67 19.41
C SER A 275 -3.55 31.33 18.44
N ASN A 276 -2.26 30.97 18.52
CA ASN A 276 -1.20 31.41 17.61
C ASN A 276 -1.41 30.82 16.20
N PRO A 277 -1.62 31.64 15.16
CA PRO A 277 -1.84 31.17 13.79
C PRO A 277 -0.69 30.33 13.22
N ALA A 278 0.55 30.51 13.69
CA ALA A 278 1.71 29.74 13.25
C ALA A 278 1.67 28.27 13.70
N LEU A 279 0.86 27.96 14.72
CA LEU A 279 0.68 26.64 15.32
C LEU A 279 -0.69 26.01 15.00
N GLN A 280 -1.48 26.65 14.12
CA GLN A 280 -2.76 26.15 13.64
C GLN A 280 -2.58 25.37 12.34
N ALA A 281 -3.47 24.42 12.07
CA ALA A 281 -3.40 23.52 10.91
C ALA A 281 -3.18 24.23 9.56
N ARG A 282 -3.81 25.41 9.35
CA ARG A 282 -3.62 26.23 8.13
C ARG A 282 -2.16 26.59 7.84
N ALA A 283 -1.30 26.70 8.85
CA ALA A 283 0.11 27.01 8.66
C ALA A 283 0.93 25.82 8.11
N PHE A 284 0.39 24.60 8.15
CA PHE A 284 1.10 23.36 7.81
C PHE A 284 0.72 22.79 6.44
N ILE A 285 -0.29 23.35 5.76
CA ILE A 285 -0.80 22.85 4.46
C ILE A 285 0.26 22.84 3.33
N GLY A 286 1.39 23.54 3.50
CA GLY A 286 2.51 23.49 2.57
C GLY A 286 3.27 22.16 2.55
N ASN A 287 3.13 21.35 3.60
CA ASN A 287 3.84 20.08 3.78
C ASN A 287 2.96 18.84 3.53
N GLY A 288 1.67 19.01 3.24
CA GLY A 288 0.71 17.93 3.04
C GLY A 288 -0.67 18.31 3.54
N ASP A 289 -1.60 17.35 3.46
CA ASP A 289 -2.94 17.53 4.01
C ASP A 289 -2.87 17.55 5.55
N VAL A 290 -3.84 18.17 6.21
CA VAL A 290 -3.94 18.21 7.68
C VAL A 290 -5.19 17.48 8.15
N LEU A 291 -5.12 16.85 9.32
CA LEU A 291 -6.28 16.24 9.96
C LEU A 291 -7.31 17.32 10.34
N ASP A 292 -8.57 17.14 9.97
CA ASP A 292 -9.64 18.13 10.21
C ASP A 292 -10.46 17.80 11.47
N PHE A 293 -9.94 18.23 12.62
CA PHE A 293 -10.57 18.08 13.93
C PHE A 293 -11.81 18.96 14.07
N ALA A 294 -11.80 20.17 13.49
CA ALA A 294 -12.94 21.07 13.47
C ALA A 294 -14.13 20.45 12.71
N TYR A 295 -13.87 19.79 11.58
CA TYR A 295 -14.90 19.04 10.85
C TYR A 295 -15.48 17.91 11.69
N ALA A 296 -14.65 17.06 12.33
CA ALA A 296 -15.12 15.95 13.16
C ALA A 296 -16.05 16.42 14.32
N LYS A 297 -15.67 17.51 15.00
CA LYS A 297 -16.47 18.13 16.08
C LYS A 297 -17.77 18.72 15.53
N GLY A 298 -17.73 19.39 14.38
CA GLY A 298 -18.92 19.92 13.71
C GLY A 298 -19.90 18.84 13.26
N ILE A 299 -19.39 17.73 12.72
CA ILE A 299 -20.19 16.54 12.35
C ILE A 299 -20.91 15.98 13.58
N ARG A 300 -20.21 15.78 14.70
CA ARG A 300 -20.83 15.37 15.96
C ARG A 300 -21.95 16.34 16.38
N SER A 301 -21.69 17.64 16.36
CA SER A 301 -22.70 18.65 16.72
C SER A 301 -23.94 18.60 15.81
N ALA A 302 -23.78 18.31 14.52
CA ALA A 302 -24.89 18.20 13.58
C ALA A 302 -25.74 16.95 13.85
N PHE A 303 -25.12 15.77 14.00
CA PHE A 303 -25.84 14.50 14.22
C PHE A 303 -26.45 14.37 15.63
N GLN A 304 -25.88 15.03 16.64
CA GLN A 304 -26.53 15.09 17.97
C GLN A 304 -27.51 16.25 18.12
N GLY A 305 -27.75 17.01 17.04
CA GLY A 305 -28.58 18.21 17.03
C GLY A 305 -29.58 18.20 15.87
N SER A 306 -29.17 18.77 14.74
CA SER A 306 -29.95 18.80 13.51
C SER A 306 -29.05 18.65 12.30
N ILE A 307 -29.23 17.58 11.54
CA ILE A 307 -28.46 17.34 10.32
C ILE A 307 -28.84 18.31 9.18
N ALA A 308 -29.94 19.06 9.29
CA ALA A 308 -30.22 20.17 8.39
C ALA A 308 -29.12 21.25 8.40
N THR A 309 -28.37 21.38 9.51
CA THR A 309 -27.26 22.34 9.64
C THR A 309 -26.06 22.00 8.75
N LEU A 310 -25.96 20.77 8.24
CA LEU A 310 -24.91 20.33 7.32
C LEU A 310 -24.90 21.10 5.99
N ALA A 311 -26.02 21.74 5.62
CA ALA A 311 -26.07 22.68 4.49
C ALA A 311 -25.08 23.86 4.64
N ASN A 312 -24.68 24.17 5.87
CA ASN A 312 -23.86 25.33 6.21
C ASN A 312 -22.38 25.01 6.43
N ILE A 313 -21.92 23.79 6.13
CA ILE A 313 -20.49 23.41 6.22
C ILE A 313 -19.55 24.43 5.54
N PRO A 314 -19.87 25.03 4.37
CA PRO A 314 -19.00 26.04 3.77
C PRO A 314 -18.78 27.29 4.64
N ASN A 315 -19.61 27.51 5.66
CA ASN A 315 -19.50 28.60 6.62
C ASN A 315 -18.88 28.16 7.96
N TRP A 316 -18.52 26.89 8.12
CA TRP A 316 -17.85 26.40 9.32
C TRP A 316 -16.41 26.92 9.39
N ASN A 317 -15.93 27.13 10.61
CA ASN A 317 -14.53 27.47 10.85
C ASN A 317 -13.68 26.19 10.84
N LEU A 318 -13.42 25.65 9.65
CA LEU A 318 -12.66 24.43 9.44
C LEU A 318 -11.15 24.66 9.58
N ASP A 319 -10.41 23.59 9.87
CA ASP A 319 -8.97 23.63 10.15
C ASP A 319 -8.15 24.04 8.93
N ALA A 320 -8.59 23.70 7.72
CA ALA A 320 -7.98 24.13 6.48
C ALA A 320 -9.01 24.10 5.31
N PRO A 321 -8.68 24.67 4.14
CA PRO A 321 -9.50 24.51 2.95
C PRO A 321 -9.69 23.04 2.59
N SER A 322 -10.86 22.72 2.03
CA SER A 322 -11.27 21.35 1.71
C SER A 322 -10.27 20.55 0.86
N ALA A 323 -9.53 21.20 -0.04
CA ALA A 323 -8.55 20.53 -0.88
C ALA A 323 -7.26 20.10 -0.15
N ASN A 324 -7.12 20.44 1.15
CA ASN A 324 -5.90 20.27 1.93
C ASN A 324 -6.15 19.52 3.26
N VAL A 325 -7.22 18.72 3.33
CA VAL A 325 -7.57 18.02 4.57
C VAL A 325 -7.78 16.54 4.40
N PHE A 326 -7.35 15.81 5.42
CA PHE A 326 -7.73 14.43 5.67
C PHE A 326 -8.96 14.46 6.59
N ALA A 327 -10.13 14.21 6.01
CA ALA A 327 -11.41 14.37 6.68
C ALA A 327 -11.78 13.11 7.48
N MET A 328 -12.18 13.30 8.72
CA MET A 328 -12.51 12.22 9.65
C MET A 328 -13.79 12.52 10.43
N VAL A 329 -14.52 11.46 10.80
CA VAL A 329 -15.60 11.53 11.79
C VAL A 329 -15.06 11.31 13.20
N THR A 330 -14.01 10.50 13.32
CA THR A 330 -13.40 10.09 14.58
C THR A 330 -11.96 9.62 14.36
N ASN A 331 -11.20 9.52 15.45
CA ASN A 331 -9.85 8.96 15.48
C ASN A 331 -9.51 8.44 16.89
N HIS A 332 -8.30 7.90 17.06
CA HIS A 332 -7.87 7.30 18.33
C HIS A 332 -7.72 8.28 19.50
N ASP A 333 -7.33 9.52 19.22
CA ASP A 333 -7.12 10.55 20.25
C ASP A 333 -8.45 11.02 20.84
N LEU A 334 -9.49 11.13 20.00
CA LEU A 334 -10.75 11.77 20.39
C LEU A 334 -11.91 10.81 20.66
N GLU A 335 -11.87 9.57 20.15
CA GLU A 335 -13.01 8.63 20.26
C GLU A 335 -13.41 8.34 21.72
N ARG A 336 -12.47 8.52 22.67
CA ARG A 336 -12.65 8.24 24.10
C ARG A 336 -12.98 9.47 24.94
N ASP A 337 -12.86 10.67 24.36
CA ASP A 337 -12.97 11.93 25.09
C ASP A 337 -14.37 12.58 24.96
N GLY A 338 -15.26 11.98 24.15
CA GLY A 338 -16.67 12.39 24.00
C GLY A 338 -16.88 13.66 23.18
N VAL A 339 -15.82 14.17 22.53
CA VAL A 339 -15.82 15.40 21.72
C VAL A 339 -16.04 15.17 20.22
N VAL A 340 -15.92 13.92 19.77
CA VAL A 340 -16.30 13.44 18.42
C VAL A 340 -17.29 12.27 18.56
N LEU A 341 -17.87 11.82 17.44
CA LEU A 341 -18.66 10.59 17.45
C LEU A 341 -17.75 9.36 17.55
N SER A 342 -18.28 8.26 18.07
CA SER A 342 -17.62 6.97 18.18
C SER A 342 -18.62 5.85 17.92
N TYR A 343 -18.17 4.60 17.88
CA TYR A 343 -19.08 3.46 17.77
C TYR A 343 -20.15 3.40 18.88
N LYS A 344 -19.93 4.06 20.02
CA LYS A 344 -20.88 4.12 21.15
C LYS A 344 -22.08 5.03 20.86
N ASP A 345 -21.98 5.92 19.87
CA ASP A 345 -23.06 6.80 19.45
C ASP A 345 -24.02 6.11 18.45
N GLY A 346 -23.83 4.82 18.17
CA GLY A 346 -24.79 4.00 17.45
C GLY A 346 -25.03 4.46 16.01
N THR A 347 -26.29 4.74 15.66
CA THR A 347 -26.68 5.10 14.30
C THR A 347 -26.12 6.44 13.86
N ASP A 348 -25.98 7.41 14.77
CA ASP A 348 -25.42 8.73 14.47
C ASP A 348 -24.01 8.60 13.90
N TYR A 349 -23.19 7.72 14.49
CA TYR A 349 -21.84 7.43 14.01
C TYR A 349 -21.83 6.83 12.61
N VAL A 350 -22.74 5.88 12.34
CA VAL A 350 -22.85 5.24 11.02
C VAL A 350 -23.31 6.24 9.96
N LEU A 351 -24.35 7.03 10.25
CA LEU A 351 -24.90 8.03 9.34
C LEU A 351 -23.91 9.17 9.08
N ALA A 352 -23.14 9.59 10.09
CA ALA A 352 -22.07 10.57 9.95
C ALA A 352 -20.98 10.10 8.98
N ASN A 353 -20.61 8.82 9.02
CA ASN A 353 -19.65 8.26 8.07
C ASN A 353 -20.22 8.15 6.65
N TYR A 354 -21.50 7.82 6.48
CA TYR A 354 -22.16 7.89 5.16
C TYR A 354 -22.14 9.33 4.63
N PHE A 355 -22.45 10.31 5.46
CA PHE A 355 -22.39 11.72 5.07
C PHE A 355 -20.95 12.14 4.70
N ALA A 356 -19.96 11.78 5.50
CA ALA A 356 -18.56 12.11 5.24
C ALA A 356 -18.03 11.52 3.92
N LEU A 357 -18.48 10.32 3.55
CA LEU A 357 -18.17 9.72 2.24
C LEU A 357 -18.94 10.40 1.09
N ALA A 358 -20.11 10.96 1.37
CA ALA A 358 -20.97 11.56 0.36
C ALA A 358 -20.63 13.04 0.03
N TYR A 359 -20.23 13.79 1.05
CA TYR A 359 -19.98 15.22 0.96
C TYR A 359 -18.56 15.47 0.40
N PRO A 360 -18.37 16.38 -0.58
CA PRO A 360 -17.07 16.66 -1.19
C PRO A 360 -16.19 17.49 -0.24
N HIS A 361 -15.69 16.86 0.83
CA HIS A 361 -14.78 17.51 1.76
C HIS A 361 -13.53 16.68 2.04
N GLY A 362 -12.39 17.16 1.54
CA GLY A 362 -11.10 16.49 1.73
C GLY A 362 -11.05 15.06 1.24
N ARG A 363 -10.09 14.32 1.77
CA ARG A 363 -9.93 12.88 1.60
C ARG A 363 -10.56 12.17 2.79
N PRO A 364 -11.70 11.48 2.64
CA PRO A 364 -12.40 10.89 3.77
C PRO A 364 -11.71 9.63 4.29
N SER A 365 -11.71 9.46 5.61
CA SER A 365 -11.26 8.25 6.29
C SER A 365 -12.39 7.54 7.03
N VAL A 366 -12.46 6.22 6.89
CA VAL A 366 -13.33 5.35 7.70
C VAL A 366 -12.48 4.70 8.79
N TYR A 367 -12.86 4.89 10.05
CA TYR A 367 -12.08 4.46 11.20
C TYR A 367 -12.64 3.18 11.83
N ASP A 368 -11.77 2.18 11.96
CA ASP A 368 -12.02 0.96 12.71
C ASP A 368 -11.29 1.01 14.05
N SER A 369 -11.93 0.48 15.09
CA SER A 369 -11.46 0.51 16.47
C SER A 369 -11.74 -0.82 17.17
N PHE A 370 -11.63 -0.84 18.49
CA PHE A 370 -12.03 -1.93 19.36
C PHE A 370 -12.93 -1.43 20.48
N THR A 371 -13.61 -2.35 21.15
CA THR A 371 -14.47 -2.03 22.28
C THR A 371 -13.62 -1.67 23.49
N TRP A 372 -13.91 -0.51 24.09
CA TRP A 372 -13.18 -0.03 25.25
C TRP A 372 -14.14 0.47 26.36
N SER A 373 -13.70 0.34 27.60
CA SER A 373 -14.34 0.89 28.81
C SER A 373 -13.46 1.93 29.51
N ASP A 374 -12.17 1.98 29.17
CA ASP A 374 -11.20 2.91 29.72
C ASP A 374 -10.50 3.71 28.61
N ARG A 375 -10.00 4.90 28.95
CA ARG A 375 -9.34 5.82 28.02
C ARG A 375 -8.03 5.27 27.45
N ASN A 376 -7.27 4.53 28.23
CA ASN A 376 -5.94 4.04 27.86
C ASN A 376 -5.95 2.53 27.56
N GLN A 377 -7.15 1.94 27.43
CA GLN A 377 -7.31 0.51 27.22
C GLN A 377 -6.54 0.01 26.00
N SER A 378 -5.78 -1.06 26.20
CA SER A 378 -5.06 -1.80 25.16
C SER A 378 -6.00 -2.44 24.12
N PRO A 379 -5.56 -2.56 22.85
CA PRO A 379 -6.24 -3.38 21.86
C PRO A 379 -6.20 -4.85 22.28
N PRO A 380 -7.10 -5.73 21.80
CA PRO A 380 -7.03 -7.16 22.06
C PRO A 380 -5.63 -7.76 21.83
N HIS A 381 -5.03 -8.30 22.90
CA HIS A 381 -3.63 -8.74 22.90
C HIS A 381 -3.43 -10.04 23.71
N ASN A 382 -2.33 -10.74 23.44
CA ASN A 382 -1.91 -11.91 24.22
C ASN A 382 -1.23 -11.50 25.55
N GLY A 383 -0.87 -12.46 26.40
CA GLY A 383 -0.25 -12.16 27.71
C GLY A 383 1.05 -11.34 27.64
N ASP A 384 1.69 -11.26 26.48
CA ASP A 384 2.93 -10.52 26.26
C ASP A 384 2.74 -9.16 25.58
N GLY A 385 1.50 -8.74 25.33
CA GLY A 385 1.17 -7.44 24.74
C GLY A 385 1.14 -7.43 23.22
N TYR A 386 1.35 -8.56 22.53
CA TYR A 386 1.23 -8.64 21.08
C TYR A 386 -0.24 -8.70 20.67
N VAL A 387 -0.62 -7.90 19.69
CA VAL A 387 -2.01 -7.78 19.23
C VAL A 387 -2.45 -9.07 18.54
N THR A 388 -3.59 -9.60 18.98
CA THR A 388 -4.19 -10.81 18.41
C THR A 388 -4.99 -10.51 17.15
N ASP A 389 -5.27 -11.54 16.35
CA ASP A 389 -6.02 -11.39 15.10
C ASP A 389 -7.35 -10.65 15.26
N THR A 390 -7.65 -9.81 14.28
CA THR A 390 -8.84 -8.97 14.29
C THR A 390 -10.06 -9.76 13.86
N VAL A 391 -10.96 -10.02 14.83
CA VAL A 391 -12.26 -10.66 14.59
C VAL A 391 -13.39 -9.64 14.84
N CYS A 392 -13.94 -9.14 13.75
CA CYS A 392 -15.00 -8.12 13.76
C CYS A 392 -16.31 -8.65 14.35
N GLY A 393 -17.05 -7.78 15.05
CA GLY A 393 -18.32 -8.13 15.69
C GLY A 393 -18.19 -8.75 17.09
N GLY A 394 -16.96 -8.95 17.56
CA GLY A 394 -16.62 -9.24 18.95
C GLY A 394 -16.07 -7.99 19.65
N THR A 395 -14.82 -8.07 20.10
CA THR A 395 -14.07 -6.95 20.69
C THR A 395 -13.62 -5.92 19.66
N TRP A 396 -13.64 -6.24 18.37
CA TRP A 396 -13.27 -5.31 17.31
C TRP A 396 -14.51 -4.67 16.67
N ASN A 397 -14.48 -3.35 16.52
CA ASN A 397 -15.50 -2.55 15.87
C ASN A 397 -15.02 -2.17 14.47
N CYS A 398 -15.51 -2.89 13.46
CA CYS A 398 -15.05 -2.75 12.07
C CYS A 398 -16.12 -2.11 11.20
N LEU A 399 -16.19 -0.78 11.23
CA LEU A 399 -17.15 -0.02 10.41
C LEU A 399 -16.87 -0.23 8.92
N SER A 400 -15.59 -0.32 8.54
CA SER A 400 -15.10 -0.50 7.17
C SER A 400 -15.69 -1.73 6.45
N GLN A 401 -16.09 -2.76 7.20
CA GLN A 401 -16.63 -4.02 6.68
C GLN A 401 -18.14 -4.02 6.45
N THR A 402 -18.86 -3.06 7.03
CA THR A 402 -20.32 -3.01 6.98
C THR A 402 -20.81 -2.83 5.54
N THR A 403 -21.95 -3.45 5.21
CA THR A 403 -22.51 -3.39 3.84
C THR A 403 -22.66 -1.96 3.34
N GLY A 404 -23.27 -1.09 4.15
CA GLY A 404 -23.51 0.29 3.72
C GLY A 404 -22.24 1.10 3.54
N ILE A 405 -21.20 0.89 4.36
CA ILE A 405 -19.92 1.60 4.18
C ILE A 405 -19.24 1.14 2.90
N LYS A 406 -19.17 -0.17 2.63
CA LYS A 406 -18.63 -0.68 1.35
C LYS A 406 -19.39 -0.11 0.15
N GLY A 407 -20.71 -0.04 0.24
CA GLY A 407 -21.55 0.61 -0.75
C GLY A 407 -21.23 2.11 -0.92
N MET A 408 -21.02 2.82 0.18
CA MET A 408 -20.66 4.24 0.18
C MET A 408 -19.25 4.53 -0.33
N VAL A 409 -18.30 3.59 -0.23
CA VAL A 409 -17.00 3.70 -0.94
C VAL A 409 -17.21 3.69 -2.45
N GLY A 410 -18.00 2.73 -2.96
CA GLY A 410 -18.39 2.70 -4.37
C GLY A 410 -19.13 3.96 -4.81
N TRP A 411 -20.02 4.48 -3.96
CA TRP A 411 -20.71 5.76 -4.17
C TRP A 411 -19.72 6.92 -4.28
N ALA A 412 -18.77 7.03 -3.35
CA ALA A 412 -17.77 8.10 -3.31
C ALA A 412 -16.90 8.09 -4.57
N ASN A 413 -16.46 6.90 -4.99
CA ASN A 413 -15.67 6.72 -6.21
C ASN A 413 -16.45 7.15 -7.46
N ALA A 414 -17.74 6.79 -7.56
CA ALA A 414 -18.59 7.19 -8.68
C ALA A 414 -18.86 8.71 -8.71
N ALA A 415 -18.98 9.33 -7.55
CA ALA A 415 -19.28 10.75 -7.40
C ALA A 415 -18.05 11.67 -7.49
N ARG A 416 -16.84 11.12 -7.31
CA ARG A 416 -15.58 11.87 -7.21
C ARG A 416 -15.35 12.93 -8.31
N PRO A 417 -15.68 12.71 -9.60
CA PRO A 417 -15.47 13.75 -10.63
C PRO A 417 -16.24 15.06 -10.39
N VAL A 418 -17.28 15.05 -9.53
CA VAL A 418 -18.12 16.23 -9.26
C VAL A 418 -17.79 16.76 -7.87
N GLN A 419 -17.10 17.90 -7.73
CA GLN A 419 -16.64 18.41 -6.42
C GLN A 419 -17.64 19.34 -5.71
N THR A 420 -18.91 19.30 -6.11
CA THR A 420 -20.00 20.13 -5.56
C THR A 420 -21.24 19.29 -5.29
N ILE A 421 -22.02 19.69 -4.29
CA ILE A 421 -23.38 19.17 -4.09
C ILE A 421 -24.42 20.06 -4.80
N ALA A 422 -25.58 19.49 -5.12
CA ALA A 422 -26.72 20.22 -5.63
C ALA A 422 -28.03 19.69 -5.01
N ASP A 423 -29.09 20.51 -5.10
CA ASP A 423 -30.44 20.25 -4.59
C ASP A 423 -30.48 19.73 -3.14
N PHE A 424 -29.68 20.34 -2.25
CA PHE A 424 -29.71 20.01 -0.83
C PHE A 424 -31.09 20.32 -0.25
N THR A 425 -31.86 19.26 -0.02
CA THR A 425 -33.26 19.31 0.37
C THR A 425 -33.37 18.94 1.85
N VAL A 426 -33.94 19.84 2.65
CA VAL A 426 -34.31 19.59 4.05
C VAL A 426 -35.80 19.27 4.10
N ILE A 427 -36.15 18.04 4.47
CA ILE A 427 -37.56 17.64 4.68
C ILE A 427 -38.02 18.04 6.09
N ASN A 428 -37.14 17.86 7.07
CA ASN A 428 -37.24 18.38 8.43
C ASN A 428 -35.82 18.43 9.03
N ASP A 429 -35.71 18.84 10.30
CA ASP A 429 -34.44 19.03 11.01
C ASP A 429 -33.50 17.81 10.93
N ASN A 430 -34.06 16.59 10.81
CA ASN A 430 -33.32 15.32 10.83
C ASN A 430 -33.50 14.47 9.58
N VAL A 431 -33.98 15.04 8.47
CA VAL A 431 -34.09 14.34 7.18
C VAL A 431 -33.63 15.24 6.05
N ILE A 432 -32.54 14.84 5.39
CA ILE A 432 -31.91 15.58 4.28
C ILE A 432 -31.71 14.69 3.05
N GLY A 433 -31.52 15.30 1.88
CA GLY A 433 -31.02 14.61 0.70
C GLY A 433 -30.34 15.57 -0.28
N PHE A 434 -29.35 15.08 -1.02
CA PHE A 434 -28.62 15.85 -2.02
C PHE A 434 -27.98 14.91 -3.07
N HIS A 435 -27.49 15.49 -4.17
CA HIS A 435 -26.76 14.73 -5.19
C HIS A 435 -25.45 15.39 -5.60
N ARG A 436 -24.60 14.60 -6.25
CA ARG A 436 -23.32 14.98 -6.86
C ARG A 436 -23.46 14.90 -8.38
N GLY A 437 -23.99 15.98 -8.97
CA GLY A 437 -24.20 16.06 -10.42
C GLY A 437 -25.10 14.94 -10.95
N ASP A 438 -24.71 14.33 -12.06
CA ASP A 438 -25.40 13.19 -12.67
C ASP A 438 -24.90 11.83 -12.18
N ARG A 439 -24.13 11.82 -11.08
CA ARG A 439 -23.34 10.66 -10.66
C ARG A 439 -23.95 9.88 -9.52
N ALA A 440 -24.47 10.56 -8.51
CA ALA A 440 -24.93 9.87 -7.29
C ALA A 440 -25.86 10.75 -6.44
N TRP A 441 -26.81 10.12 -5.75
CA TRP A 441 -27.74 10.75 -4.81
C TRP A 441 -27.75 10.00 -3.48
N ILE A 442 -27.97 10.72 -2.38
CA ILE A 442 -28.15 10.16 -1.04
C ILE A 442 -29.25 10.91 -0.29
N GLY A 443 -30.03 10.16 0.50
CA GLY A 443 -30.91 10.68 1.54
C GLY A 443 -30.56 10.09 2.90
N ILE A 444 -30.58 10.91 3.94
CA ILE A 444 -30.24 10.53 5.32
C ILE A 444 -31.42 10.89 6.22
N ASN A 445 -31.82 9.96 7.08
CA ASN A 445 -32.86 10.12 8.07
C ASN A 445 -32.32 9.75 9.45
N ASP A 446 -32.06 10.78 10.26
CA ASP A 446 -31.58 10.68 11.63
C ASP A 446 -32.74 10.82 12.65
N SER A 447 -33.97 10.55 12.19
CA SER A 447 -35.16 10.56 13.02
C SER A 447 -35.66 9.14 13.32
N GLY A 448 -36.36 8.99 14.44
CA GLY A 448 -36.90 7.70 14.90
C GLY A 448 -38.11 7.18 14.10
N SER A 449 -38.41 7.70 12.91
CA SER A 449 -39.50 7.23 12.05
C SER A 449 -39.12 7.29 10.58
N ALA A 450 -39.62 6.35 9.78
CA ALA A 450 -39.40 6.38 8.33
C ALA A 450 -40.08 7.60 7.69
N VAL A 451 -39.43 8.21 6.70
CA VAL A 451 -39.93 9.39 6.01
C VAL A 451 -39.91 9.16 4.50
N SER A 452 -41.05 9.41 3.85
CA SER A 452 -41.18 9.35 2.39
C SER A 452 -41.21 10.76 1.79
N ALA A 453 -40.32 11.04 0.85
CA ALA A 453 -40.27 12.33 0.15
C ALA A 453 -39.77 12.17 -1.29
N THR A 454 -40.04 13.17 -2.13
CA THR A 454 -39.58 13.21 -3.53
C THR A 454 -38.39 14.13 -3.67
N PHE A 455 -37.28 13.60 -4.18
CA PHE A 455 -36.02 14.31 -4.35
C PHE A 455 -35.66 14.46 -5.83
N THR A 456 -34.94 15.53 -6.17
CA THR A 456 -34.17 15.60 -7.42
C THR A 456 -32.89 14.78 -7.21
N THR A 457 -32.62 13.83 -8.11
CA THR A 457 -31.49 12.91 -7.94
C THR A 457 -30.30 13.25 -8.83
N GLY A 458 -30.51 14.04 -9.89
CA GLY A 458 -29.54 14.30 -10.94
C GLY A 458 -29.24 13.10 -11.85
N LEU A 459 -29.59 11.88 -11.43
CA LEU A 459 -29.43 10.64 -12.16
C LEU A 459 -30.39 10.55 -13.36
N THR A 460 -29.96 9.82 -14.38
CA THR A 460 -30.83 9.47 -15.52
C THR A 460 -31.89 8.46 -15.11
N ASP A 461 -32.99 8.42 -15.84
CA ASP A 461 -34.11 7.51 -15.58
C ASP A 461 -33.67 6.04 -15.53
N GLY A 462 -34.41 5.26 -14.73
CA GLY A 462 -34.24 3.84 -14.54
C GLY A 462 -34.07 3.43 -13.09
N ASP A 463 -33.83 2.14 -12.88
CA ASP A 463 -33.72 1.55 -11.56
C ASP A 463 -32.27 1.51 -11.07
N TYR A 464 -32.09 1.72 -9.77
CA TYR A 464 -30.81 1.70 -9.09
C TYR A 464 -30.90 0.91 -7.79
N CYS A 465 -29.88 0.12 -7.47
CA CYS A 465 -29.76 -0.60 -6.22
C CYS A 465 -29.31 0.35 -5.10
N ASP A 466 -30.03 0.32 -3.98
CA ASP A 466 -29.65 1.02 -2.77
C ASP A 466 -28.39 0.38 -2.16
N VAL A 467 -27.30 1.13 -2.19
CA VAL A 467 -25.99 0.65 -1.73
C VAL A 467 -25.84 0.65 -0.21
N ILE A 468 -26.80 1.23 0.53
CA ILE A 468 -26.84 1.15 1.99
C ILE A 468 -27.36 -0.22 2.44
N SER A 469 -28.45 -0.70 1.82
CA SER A 469 -29.08 -1.96 2.19
C SER A 469 -28.57 -3.19 1.41
N GLY A 470 -27.82 -2.99 0.33
CA GLY A 470 -27.26 -4.10 -0.46
C GLY A 470 -26.35 -3.67 -1.59
N SER A 471 -26.35 -4.46 -2.66
CA SER A 471 -25.45 -4.33 -3.81
C SER A 471 -26.14 -4.80 -5.11
N VAL A 472 -25.52 -4.49 -6.25
CA VAL A 472 -25.92 -5.06 -7.54
C VAL A 472 -25.55 -6.54 -7.59
N THR A 473 -26.47 -7.37 -8.07
CA THR A 473 -26.26 -8.80 -8.33
C THR A 473 -26.60 -9.12 -9.79
N GLY A 474 -26.18 -10.28 -10.27
CA GLY A 474 -26.49 -10.72 -11.64
C GLY A 474 -27.99 -10.86 -11.94
N SER A 475 -28.85 -10.88 -10.90
CA SER A 475 -30.30 -11.01 -11.02
C SER A 475 -31.08 -9.76 -10.56
N GLY A 476 -30.42 -8.70 -10.09
CA GLY A 476 -31.09 -7.48 -9.63
C GLY A 476 -30.35 -6.78 -8.48
N CYS A 477 -31.08 -6.34 -7.46
CA CYS A 477 -30.52 -5.76 -6.24
C CYS A 477 -30.65 -6.77 -5.09
N SER A 478 -29.60 -6.92 -4.27
CA SER A 478 -29.69 -7.71 -3.03
C SER A 478 -30.40 -6.93 -1.91
N GLY A 479 -30.43 -5.60 -2.01
CA GLY A 479 -31.14 -4.69 -1.10
C GLY A 479 -32.32 -4.00 -1.77
N GLY A 480 -32.61 -2.78 -1.32
CA GLY A 480 -33.65 -1.93 -1.88
C GLY A 480 -33.35 -1.47 -3.31
N THR A 481 -34.39 -0.99 -4.00
CA THR A 481 -34.30 -0.39 -5.33
C THR A 481 -34.92 1.00 -5.31
N VAL A 482 -34.28 1.96 -5.98
CA VAL A 482 -34.80 3.30 -6.23
C VAL A 482 -35.03 3.47 -7.73
N THR A 483 -36.27 3.78 -8.11
CA THR A 483 -36.63 4.12 -9.49
C THR A 483 -36.56 5.63 -9.69
N VAL A 484 -35.74 6.07 -10.63
CA VAL A 484 -35.65 7.47 -11.06
C VAL A 484 -36.50 7.66 -12.33
N SER A 485 -37.36 8.67 -12.32
CA SER A 485 -38.17 9.07 -13.48
C SER A 485 -38.26 10.59 -13.58
N GLY A 486 -37.94 11.13 -14.76
CA GLY A 486 -37.82 12.58 -14.96
C GLY A 486 -36.76 13.22 -14.06
N GLY A 487 -35.67 12.49 -13.75
CA GLY A 487 -34.60 12.96 -12.85
C GLY A 487 -35.00 13.11 -11.38
N ARG A 488 -36.15 12.54 -10.97
CA ARG A 488 -36.66 12.57 -9.59
C ARG A 488 -36.96 11.17 -9.10
N ALA A 489 -36.93 10.98 -7.78
CA ALA A 489 -37.35 9.73 -7.13
C ALA A 489 -38.14 10.02 -5.85
N THR A 490 -39.21 9.27 -5.63
CA THR A 490 -39.89 9.23 -4.32
C THR A 490 -39.31 8.09 -3.51
N VAL A 491 -38.65 8.43 -2.41
CA VAL A 491 -37.87 7.49 -1.60
C VAL A 491 -38.41 7.49 -0.17
N THR A 492 -38.61 6.30 0.39
CA THR A 492 -38.87 6.10 1.82
C THR A 492 -37.55 5.80 2.52
N ILE A 493 -37.03 6.74 3.28
CA ILE A 493 -35.79 6.58 4.03
C ILE A 493 -36.16 6.02 5.43
N PRO A 494 -35.69 4.83 5.81
CA PRO A 494 -36.03 4.23 7.11
C PRO A 494 -35.58 5.11 8.29
N ALA A 495 -36.17 4.88 9.47
CA ALA A 495 -35.75 5.54 10.70
C ALA A 495 -34.27 5.26 11.01
N ASN A 496 -33.53 6.29 11.45
CA ASN A 496 -32.10 6.21 11.79
C ASN A 496 -31.26 5.47 10.73
N ASN A 497 -31.52 5.76 9.45
CA ASN A 497 -30.90 5.09 8.31
C ASN A 497 -30.75 6.03 7.10
N ALA A 498 -30.12 5.54 6.03
CA ALA A 498 -29.93 6.25 4.77
C ALA A 498 -30.38 5.39 3.58
N VAL A 499 -30.56 6.03 2.43
CA VAL A 499 -30.70 5.39 1.12
C VAL A 499 -29.75 6.10 0.16
N ALA A 500 -28.93 5.36 -0.56
CA ALA A 500 -27.95 5.94 -1.47
C ALA A 500 -27.88 5.17 -2.79
N VAL A 501 -27.76 5.88 -3.91
CA VAL A 501 -27.64 5.30 -5.25
C VAL A 501 -26.63 6.06 -6.09
N HIS A 502 -25.96 5.37 -7.01
CA HIS A 502 -25.02 5.96 -7.94
C HIS A 502 -25.13 5.36 -9.35
N LEU A 503 -24.55 6.02 -10.35
CA LEU A 503 -24.75 5.71 -11.77
C LEU A 503 -24.40 4.27 -12.18
N ASN A 504 -23.49 3.62 -11.42
CA ASN A 504 -23.02 2.26 -11.67
C ASN A 504 -23.83 1.21 -10.90
N ALA A 505 -24.66 1.60 -9.94
CA ALA A 505 -25.48 0.69 -9.14
C ALA A 505 -26.80 0.34 -9.86
N ARG A 506 -26.76 -0.13 -11.11
CA ARG A 506 -27.98 -0.44 -11.89
C ARG A 506 -28.26 -1.95 -11.92
N PRO A 507 -29.51 -2.41 -11.71
CA PRO A 507 -29.89 -3.81 -11.91
C PRO A 507 -29.71 -4.20 -13.37
N GLY A 508 -29.15 -5.39 -13.64
CA GLY A 508 -28.97 -5.89 -15.01
C GLY A 508 -27.87 -5.18 -15.81
N ALA A 509 -27.20 -4.17 -15.25
CA ALA A 509 -25.84 -3.88 -15.66
C ALA A 509 -25.01 -5.12 -15.32
N THR A 510 -24.30 -5.68 -16.31
CA THR A 510 -23.12 -6.49 -15.96
C THR A 510 -22.29 -5.57 -15.08
N PRO A 511 -21.87 -5.98 -13.87
CA PRO A 511 -21.02 -5.12 -13.07
C PRO A 511 -19.89 -4.62 -13.96
N SER A 512 -19.89 -3.31 -14.27
CA SER A 512 -18.68 -2.65 -14.73
C SER A 512 -17.66 -2.98 -13.66
N PRO A 513 -16.44 -3.44 -13.99
CA PRO A 513 -15.57 -4.11 -13.04
C PRO A 513 -15.22 -3.15 -11.90
N THR A 514 -16.06 -3.13 -10.86
CA THR A 514 -15.56 -3.05 -9.50
C THR A 514 -14.69 -4.27 -9.40
N ILE A 515 -13.39 -4.05 -9.24
CA ILE A 515 -12.38 -5.06 -9.03
C ILE A 515 -12.70 -5.71 -7.67
N SER A 516 -13.71 -6.58 -7.66
CA SER A 516 -13.91 -7.60 -6.66
C SER A 516 -13.29 -8.87 -7.25
N PRO A 517 -12.25 -9.43 -6.61
CA PRO A 517 -11.63 -10.68 -7.00
C PRO A 517 -12.57 -11.82 -6.63
N THR A 518 -13.62 -12.04 -7.44
CA THR A 518 -14.48 -13.22 -7.32
C THR A 518 -14.57 -13.99 -8.63
N GLY A 519 -13.49 -13.99 -9.41
CA GLY A 519 -13.13 -15.17 -10.19
C GLY A 519 -12.16 -15.98 -9.35
N ASP A 520 -12.45 -17.25 -9.12
CA ASP A 520 -11.45 -18.20 -8.66
C ASP A 520 -10.15 -17.95 -9.46
N PRO A 521 -8.99 -17.66 -8.84
CA PRO A 521 -7.75 -17.26 -9.52
C PRO A 521 -7.16 -18.32 -10.46
N THR A 522 -7.91 -19.37 -10.76
CA THR A 522 -7.47 -20.57 -11.46
C THR A 522 -7.99 -20.68 -12.90
N ASP A 523 -8.94 -19.84 -13.33
CA ASP A 523 -9.64 -19.96 -14.63
C ASP A 523 -9.38 -18.80 -15.63
N ARG A 524 -8.25 -18.11 -15.52
CA ARG A 524 -7.76 -17.18 -16.56
C ARG A 524 -6.38 -17.59 -17.03
N ILE A 525 -6.14 -17.45 -18.33
CA ILE A 525 -4.84 -17.74 -18.93
C ILE A 525 -4.08 -16.44 -19.06
N ALA A 526 -3.12 -16.23 -18.15
CA ALA A 526 -2.14 -15.16 -18.29
C ALA A 526 -1.42 -15.32 -19.63
N THR A 527 -1.77 -14.47 -20.58
CA THR A 527 -1.27 -14.50 -21.95
C THR A 527 -0.32 -13.34 -22.15
N THR A 528 0.98 -13.65 -22.17
CA THR A 528 2.02 -12.65 -22.45
C THR A 528 2.11 -12.40 -23.95
N PHE A 529 1.99 -11.14 -24.35
CA PHE A 529 2.37 -10.65 -25.66
C PHE A 529 3.71 -9.91 -25.54
N THR A 530 4.74 -10.45 -26.21
CA THR A 530 6.01 -9.77 -26.42
C THR A 530 6.09 -9.39 -27.90
N VAL A 531 6.42 -8.15 -28.20
CA VAL A 531 6.67 -7.70 -29.57
C VAL A 531 7.97 -6.92 -29.66
N HIS A 532 8.78 -7.25 -30.66
CA HIS A 532 9.89 -6.41 -31.05
C HIS A 532 9.40 -5.34 -32.04
N ALA A 533 9.49 -4.06 -31.67
CA ALA A 533 8.97 -2.94 -32.45
C ALA A 533 9.91 -1.72 -32.37
N THR A 534 9.96 -0.91 -33.44
CA THR A 534 10.68 0.37 -33.52
C THR A 534 9.66 1.52 -33.59
N PRO A 535 9.01 1.91 -32.49
CA PRO A 535 8.13 3.08 -32.49
C PRO A 535 8.95 4.38 -32.65
N GLY A 536 8.32 5.40 -33.22
CA GLY A 536 8.83 6.78 -33.19
C GLY A 536 8.92 7.34 -31.76
N ALA A 537 9.62 8.46 -31.57
CA ALA A 537 9.86 9.06 -30.26
C ALA A 537 8.58 9.45 -29.49
N ASP A 538 7.45 9.61 -30.19
CA ASP A 538 6.13 9.97 -29.66
C ASP A 538 5.11 8.82 -29.74
N GLN A 539 5.56 7.60 -30.07
CA GLN A 539 4.71 6.45 -30.29
C GLN A 539 4.83 5.41 -29.16
N GLU A 540 3.68 4.88 -28.77
CA GLU A 540 3.55 3.81 -27.79
C GLU A 540 3.05 2.52 -28.45
N VAL A 541 3.60 1.37 -28.06
CA VAL A 541 3.23 0.07 -28.65
C VAL A 541 2.11 -0.57 -27.84
N HIS A 542 1.09 -1.06 -28.54
CA HIS A 542 -0.09 -1.68 -27.93
C HIS A 542 -0.44 -2.99 -28.64
N VAL A 543 -1.25 -3.83 -28.00
CA VAL A 543 -1.94 -4.97 -28.61
C VAL A 543 -3.45 -4.75 -28.56
N VAL A 544 -4.12 -5.02 -29.67
CA VAL A 544 -5.57 -4.91 -29.80
C VAL A 544 -6.12 -6.15 -30.51
N GLY A 545 -7.33 -6.58 -30.19
CA GLY A 545 -7.85 -7.85 -30.69
C GLY A 545 -9.34 -8.03 -30.54
N SER A 546 -9.82 -9.22 -30.87
CA SER A 546 -11.23 -9.52 -31.10
C SER A 546 -12.10 -9.60 -29.84
N ILE A 547 -11.50 -9.62 -28.66
CA ILE A 547 -12.21 -9.78 -27.38
C ILE A 547 -12.06 -8.52 -26.50
N PRO A 548 -12.95 -8.30 -25.52
CA PRO A 548 -12.92 -7.10 -24.68
C PRO A 548 -11.60 -6.89 -23.95
N GLU A 549 -10.92 -7.97 -23.53
CA GLU A 549 -9.62 -7.93 -22.86
C GLU A 549 -8.50 -7.41 -23.76
N LEU A 550 -8.71 -7.39 -25.08
CA LEU A 550 -7.85 -6.77 -26.07
C LEU A 550 -8.53 -5.58 -26.77
N GLY A 551 -9.56 -4.98 -26.15
CA GLY A 551 -10.22 -3.76 -26.65
C GLY A 551 -11.20 -3.97 -27.81
N SER A 552 -11.58 -5.20 -28.16
CA SER A 552 -12.57 -5.49 -29.22
C SER A 552 -12.32 -4.72 -30.54
N TRP A 553 -11.07 -4.69 -30.99
CA TRP A 553 -10.55 -3.96 -32.16
C TRP A 553 -10.61 -2.42 -32.08
N ALA A 554 -10.98 -1.84 -30.94
CA ALA A 554 -10.93 -0.41 -30.72
C ALA A 554 -9.52 0.02 -30.26
N PRO A 555 -8.79 0.86 -31.04
CA PRO A 555 -7.45 1.30 -30.65
C PRO A 555 -7.39 2.11 -29.35
N ALA A 556 -8.48 2.81 -29.01
CA ALA A 556 -8.59 3.56 -27.76
C ALA A 556 -8.62 2.65 -26.53
N ASP A 557 -9.05 1.40 -26.71
CA ASP A 557 -9.15 0.37 -25.67
C ASP A 557 -8.05 -0.70 -25.82
N ALA A 558 -7.06 -0.45 -26.70
CA ALA A 558 -5.94 -1.35 -26.91
C ALA A 558 -5.05 -1.40 -25.65
N VAL A 559 -4.48 -2.57 -25.37
CA VAL A 559 -3.64 -2.76 -24.19
C VAL A 559 -2.22 -2.31 -24.48
N ARG A 560 -1.74 -1.34 -23.70
CA ARG A 560 -0.37 -0.80 -23.81
C ARG A 560 0.67 -1.84 -23.40
N LEU A 561 1.70 -2.01 -24.22
CA LEU A 561 2.84 -2.87 -23.95
C LEU A 561 3.99 -2.03 -23.38
N VAL A 562 4.60 -2.51 -22.29
CA VAL A 562 5.64 -1.79 -21.56
C VAL A 562 7.01 -2.07 -22.20
N PRO A 563 7.85 -1.04 -22.45
CA PRO A 563 9.22 -1.24 -22.93
C PRO A 563 10.02 -2.11 -21.95
N GLN A 564 10.77 -3.09 -22.46
CA GLN A 564 11.59 -4.01 -21.64
C GLN A 564 13.10 -3.77 -21.77
N GLY A 565 13.51 -2.77 -22.55
CA GLY A 565 14.89 -2.59 -23.00
C GLY A 565 15.14 -3.25 -24.36
N GLY A 566 16.03 -2.65 -25.16
CA GLY A 566 16.08 -2.90 -26.60
C GLY A 566 14.73 -2.53 -27.26
N ASN A 567 14.55 -2.83 -28.55
CA ASN A 567 13.29 -2.60 -29.26
C ASN A 567 12.17 -3.58 -28.85
N THR A 568 12.08 -3.97 -27.57
CA THR A 568 11.18 -5.03 -27.07
C THR A 568 10.11 -4.43 -26.15
N TYR A 569 8.86 -4.80 -26.41
CA TYR A 569 7.69 -4.36 -25.66
C TYR A 569 6.91 -5.58 -25.19
N ARG A 570 6.45 -5.57 -23.94
CA ARG A 570 5.78 -6.73 -23.32
C ARG A 570 4.57 -6.29 -22.51
N GLY A 571 3.51 -7.09 -22.58
CA GLY A 571 2.33 -6.96 -21.74
C GLY A 571 1.72 -8.33 -21.50
N THR A 572 1.21 -8.57 -20.30
CA THR A 572 0.47 -9.80 -19.96
C THR A 572 -0.99 -9.43 -19.82
N ILE A 573 -1.86 -10.15 -20.52
CA ILE A 573 -3.31 -9.98 -20.47
C ILE A 573 -3.92 -11.32 -20.08
N ASP A 574 -4.81 -11.31 -19.09
CA ASP A 574 -5.57 -12.48 -18.70
C ASP A 574 -6.70 -12.72 -19.70
N LEU A 575 -6.54 -13.74 -20.54
CA LEU A 575 -7.53 -14.12 -21.53
C LEU A 575 -8.36 -15.30 -21.02
N PRO A 576 -9.62 -15.46 -21.48
CA PRO A 576 -10.44 -16.62 -21.12
C PRO A 576 -9.79 -17.93 -21.62
N PRO A 577 -9.87 -19.06 -20.89
CA PRO A 577 -9.31 -20.34 -21.32
C PRO A 577 -10.04 -20.89 -22.55
N SER A 578 -9.38 -21.77 -23.30
CA SER A 578 -9.93 -22.44 -24.49
C SER A 578 -10.55 -21.50 -25.54
N THR A 579 -10.07 -20.25 -25.62
CA THR A 579 -10.69 -19.19 -26.42
C THR A 579 -9.79 -18.85 -27.59
N GLN A 580 -10.34 -18.92 -28.80
CA GLN A 580 -9.67 -18.42 -29.99
C GLN A 580 -9.77 -16.90 -30.02
N VAL A 581 -8.63 -16.24 -30.15
CA VAL A 581 -8.51 -14.79 -30.17
C VAL A 581 -7.78 -14.37 -31.43
N GLU A 582 -8.28 -13.34 -32.10
CA GLU A 582 -7.54 -12.64 -33.13
C GLU A 582 -6.95 -11.34 -32.58
N TYR A 583 -5.75 -10.96 -32.99
CA TYR A 583 -5.09 -9.75 -32.51
C TYR A 583 -4.13 -9.13 -33.52
N LYS A 584 -3.76 -7.86 -33.28
CA LYS A 584 -2.71 -7.11 -33.95
C LYS A 584 -1.95 -6.23 -32.97
N PHE A 585 -0.69 -5.97 -33.27
CA PHE A 585 0.05 -4.88 -32.64
C PHE A 585 -0.19 -3.55 -33.35
N ILE A 586 -0.27 -2.47 -32.57
CA ILE A 586 -0.42 -1.10 -33.07
C ILE A 586 0.58 -0.18 -32.38
N LYS A 587 0.89 0.95 -33.03
CA LYS A 587 1.64 2.07 -32.45
C LYS A 587 0.72 3.28 -32.38
N VAL A 588 0.64 3.93 -31.22
CA VAL A 588 -0.29 5.04 -30.97
C VAL A 588 0.51 6.28 -30.59
N THR A 589 0.25 7.40 -31.26
CA THR A 589 0.86 8.71 -30.95
C THR A 589 0.09 9.42 -29.85
N ALA A 590 0.71 10.39 -29.17
CA ALA A 590 0.06 11.23 -28.15
C ALA A 590 -1.18 11.99 -28.67
N ALA A 591 -1.26 12.25 -29.98
CA ALA A 591 -2.42 12.88 -30.63
C ALA A 591 -3.53 11.89 -31.05
N GLY A 592 -3.39 10.59 -30.71
CA GLY A 592 -4.35 9.54 -31.05
C GLY A 592 -4.19 8.94 -32.45
N GLY A 593 -3.13 9.28 -33.20
CA GLY A 593 -2.83 8.66 -34.48
C GLY A 593 -2.35 7.21 -34.32
N VAL A 594 -2.93 6.28 -35.08
CA VAL A 594 -2.70 4.83 -34.94
C VAL A 594 -2.02 4.24 -36.17
N THR A 595 -0.90 3.55 -35.98
CA THR A 595 -0.21 2.74 -36.99
C THR A 595 -0.43 1.27 -36.72
N TRP A 596 -1.07 0.55 -37.63
CA TRP A 596 -1.33 -0.88 -37.50
C TRP A 596 -0.18 -1.71 -38.06
N GLU A 597 0.13 -2.84 -37.44
CA GLU A 597 1.04 -3.80 -38.08
C GLU A 597 0.45 -4.36 -39.38
N SER A 598 1.31 -4.59 -40.36
CA SER A 598 0.96 -5.13 -41.67
C SER A 598 0.60 -6.63 -41.63
N GLY A 599 0.02 -7.13 -42.72
CA GLY A 599 -0.42 -8.53 -42.88
C GLY A 599 -1.80 -8.81 -42.27
N ALA A 600 -2.21 -10.09 -42.32
CA ALA A 600 -3.48 -10.54 -41.74
C ALA A 600 -3.50 -10.45 -40.21
N ASN A 601 -4.68 -10.56 -39.59
CA ASN A 601 -4.81 -10.71 -38.13
C ASN A 601 -4.02 -11.93 -37.66
N ARG A 602 -3.37 -11.82 -36.50
CA ARG A 602 -2.77 -12.97 -35.81
C ARG A 602 -3.88 -13.72 -35.09
N SER A 603 -3.74 -15.03 -34.92
CA SER A 603 -4.66 -15.82 -34.11
C SER A 603 -3.89 -16.65 -33.09
N LEU A 604 -4.43 -16.77 -31.89
CA LEU A 604 -4.01 -17.72 -30.87
C LEU A 604 -5.24 -18.40 -30.28
N THR A 605 -5.06 -19.58 -29.69
CA THR A 605 -6.07 -20.22 -28.84
C THR A 605 -5.44 -20.42 -27.48
N THR A 606 -6.06 -19.84 -26.44
CA THR A 606 -5.58 -20.00 -25.07
C THR A 606 -5.75 -21.45 -24.62
N PRO A 607 -4.80 -22.01 -23.83
CA PRO A 607 -4.95 -23.34 -23.24
C PRO A 607 -6.14 -23.40 -22.26
N VAL A 608 -6.48 -24.62 -21.84
CA VAL A 608 -7.52 -24.85 -20.82
C VAL A 608 -7.09 -24.34 -19.45
N THR A 609 -5.79 -24.47 -19.11
CA THR A 609 -5.17 -24.03 -17.86
C THR A 609 -3.72 -23.58 -18.09
N GLY A 610 -3.12 -22.88 -17.12
CA GLY A 610 -1.73 -22.45 -17.16
C GLY A 610 -1.53 -21.07 -17.78
N THR A 611 -0.34 -20.81 -18.32
CA THR A 611 0.00 -19.54 -18.97
C THR A 611 0.20 -19.74 -20.47
N HIS A 612 0.08 -18.66 -21.24
CA HIS A 612 0.36 -18.65 -22.67
C HIS A 612 1.30 -17.49 -22.99
N ALA A 613 2.18 -17.64 -23.96
CA ALA A 613 3.07 -16.57 -24.36
C ALA A 613 3.27 -16.58 -25.87
N VAL A 614 3.20 -15.39 -26.46
CA VAL A 614 3.53 -15.15 -27.86
C VAL A 614 4.64 -14.10 -27.90
N THR A 615 5.70 -14.39 -28.65
CA THR A 615 6.78 -13.45 -28.91
C THR A 615 6.87 -13.23 -30.40
N GLU A 616 6.73 -11.98 -30.80
CA GLU A 616 6.50 -11.60 -32.18
C GLU A 616 7.39 -10.41 -32.56
N THR A 617 7.44 -10.10 -33.84
CA THR A 617 8.02 -8.85 -34.35
C THR A 617 6.92 -8.05 -35.03
N PHE A 618 6.89 -6.74 -34.77
CA PHE A 618 5.94 -5.83 -35.40
C PHE A 618 6.12 -5.89 -36.91
N ARG A 619 5.11 -6.41 -37.62
CA ARG A 619 5.20 -6.56 -39.07
C ARG A 619 5.12 -5.19 -39.73
N GLY A 620 6.23 -4.72 -40.27
CA GLY A 620 6.34 -3.39 -40.87
C GLY A 620 7.56 -2.61 -40.38
N ASP A 621 8.23 -3.10 -39.34
CA ASP A 621 9.51 -2.57 -38.89
C ASP A 621 10.69 -3.24 -39.59
N SER A 622 11.75 -2.48 -39.87
CA SER A 622 13.04 -3.04 -40.29
C SER A 622 13.74 -3.64 -39.07
N VAL A 623 13.84 -4.97 -39.01
CA VAL A 623 14.20 -5.76 -37.82
C VAL A 623 15.71 -5.67 -37.48
N PRO A 624 16.11 -5.29 -36.25
CA PRO A 624 17.39 -5.66 -35.64
C PRO A 624 17.28 -7.02 -34.92
N GLY A 625 18.32 -7.84 -34.99
CA GLY A 625 18.31 -9.29 -34.67
C GLY A 625 17.83 -9.70 -33.27
N SER A 626 17.34 -10.94 -33.16
CA SER A 626 16.81 -11.58 -31.96
C SER A 626 17.73 -11.45 -30.74
N ALA A 627 17.17 -11.29 -29.52
CA ALA A 627 17.92 -11.37 -28.26
C ALA A 627 17.89 -12.80 -27.68
N ILE A 628 18.89 -13.16 -26.86
CA ILE A 628 18.97 -14.41 -26.07
C ILE A 628 19.14 -14.10 -24.60
N ALA A 629 18.63 -14.95 -23.71
CA ALA A 629 18.81 -14.76 -22.27
C ALA A 629 20.22 -15.23 -21.83
N ALA A 630 20.99 -14.33 -21.21
CA ALA A 630 22.30 -14.61 -20.65
C ALA A 630 22.26 -14.53 -19.11
N SER A 631 22.50 -15.65 -18.44
CA SER A 631 22.58 -15.73 -16.98
C SER A 631 24.02 -15.55 -16.50
N PHE A 632 24.23 -14.63 -15.58
CA PHE A 632 25.50 -14.36 -14.91
C PHE A 632 25.44 -14.88 -13.48
N ASN A 633 26.25 -15.89 -13.17
CA ASN A 633 26.36 -16.47 -11.84
C ASN A 633 27.78 -16.20 -11.30
N ALA A 634 27.91 -15.43 -10.23
CA ALA A 634 29.20 -15.06 -9.66
C ALA A 634 29.31 -15.48 -8.20
N THR A 635 30.31 -16.29 -7.86
CA THR A 635 30.67 -16.56 -6.46
C THR A 635 31.49 -15.39 -5.93
N VAL A 636 30.89 -14.59 -5.04
CA VAL A 636 31.44 -13.34 -4.52
C VAL A 636 31.11 -13.20 -3.03
N THR A 637 32.12 -13.05 -2.18
CA THR A 637 31.91 -12.73 -0.76
C THR A 637 31.79 -11.21 -0.57
N THR A 638 30.84 -10.79 0.24
CA THR A 638 30.61 -9.37 0.59
C THR A 638 30.48 -9.21 2.10
N PHE A 639 30.57 -7.97 2.58
CA PHE A 639 30.16 -7.63 3.94
C PHE A 639 28.74 -7.07 3.95
N PHE A 640 28.13 -6.97 5.13
CA PHE A 640 26.76 -6.49 5.30
C PHE A 640 26.57 -5.10 4.67
N GLY A 641 25.57 -4.98 3.77
CA GLY A 641 25.28 -3.75 3.02
C GLY A 641 26.03 -3.60 1.68
N GLN A 642 27.03 -4.41 1.38
CA GLN A 642 27.73 -4.39 0.08
C GLN A 642 27.03 -5.33 -0.93
N ASN A 643 26.75 -4.82 -2.14
CA ASN A 643 26.03 -5.51 -3.21
C ASN A 643 26.90 -5.79 -4.44
N VAL A 644 26.53 -6.78 -5.26
CA VAL A 644 27.28 -7.18 -6.47
C VAL A 644 26.50 -6.83 -7.75
N PHE A 645 27.20 -6.36 -8.78
CA PHE A 645 26.62 -5.94 -10.07
C PHE A 645 27.43 -6.52 -11.24
N VAL A 646 26.85 -6.57 -12.44
CA VAL A 646 27.52 -6.88 -13.71
C VAL A 646 27.36 -5.72 -14.69
N VAL A 647 28.44 -5.37 -15.39
CA VAL A 647 28.50 -4.27 -16.36
C VAL A 647 29.32 -4.71 -17.57
N GLY A 648 29.01 -4.21 -18.77
CA GLY A 648 29.64 -4.68 -20.01
C GLY A 648 29.50 -3.75 -21.21
N ASN A 649 29.99 -4.20 -22.36
CA ASN A 649 30.18 -3.41 -23.58
C ASN A 649 28.90 -3.11 -24.39
N VAL A 650 27.77 -3.71 -24.03
CA VAL A 650 26.48 -3.49 -24.70
C VAL A 650 25.55 -2.67 -23.81
N ALA A 651 24.55 -2.02 -24.42
CA ALA A 651 23.61 -1.16 -23.72
C ALA A 651 22.85 -1.92 -22.62
N GLU A 652 22.52 -3.19 -22.86
CA GLU A 652 21.83 -4.07 -21.92
C GLU A 652 22.68 -4.41 -20.68
N LEU A 653 23.99 -4.16 -20.72
CA LEU A 653 24.91 -4.26 -19.58
C LEU A 653 25.46 -2.89 -19.17
N GLY A 654 24.78 -1.80 -19.53
CA GLY A 654 25.12 -0.44 -19.09
C GLY A 654 26.31 0.19 -19.81
N SER A 655 26.81 -0.36 -20.93
CA SER A 655 27.92 0.21 -21.72
C SER A 655 29.14 0.65 -20.88
N TRP A 656 29.55 -0.18 -19.92
CA TRP A 656 30.62 0.07 -18.94
C TRP A 656 30.35 1.18 -17.91
N ASN A 657 29.13 1.73 -17.83
CA ASN A 657 28.72 2.69 -16.80
C ASN A 657 28.33 1.96 -15.49
N PRO A 658 29.04 2.17 -14.37
CA PRO A 658 28.68 1.57 -13.08
C PRO A 658 27.28 1.92 -12.59
N ASP A 659 26.78 3.12 -12.89
CA ASP A 659 25.45 3.58 -12.43
C ASP A 659 24.31 2.87 -13.16
N GLU A 660 24.59 2.33 -14.35
CA GLU A 660 23.67 1.53 -15.16
C GLU A 660 23.99 0.02 -15.09
N ALA A 661 24.90 -0.38 -14.19
CA ALA A 661 25.25 -1.79 -14.01
C ALA A 661 24.06 -2.59 -13.45
N VAL A 662 23.91 -3.82 -13.93
CA VAL A 662 22.81 -4.70 -13.54
C VAL A 662 23.10 -5.30 -12.16
N ALA A 663 22.19 -5.12 -11.21
CA ALA A 663 22.30 -5.70 -9.86
C ALA A 663 22.14 -7.23 -9.89
N LEU A 664 22.97 -7.94 -9.13
CA LEU A 664 22.83 -9.38 -8.91
C LEU A 664 22.15 -9.64 -7.56
N PHE A 665 21.39 -10.74 -7.47
CA PHE A 665 20.70 -11.18 -6.27
C PHE A 665 21.47 -12.29 -5.55
N ALA A 666 21.55 -12.21 -4.22
CA ALA A 666 22.24 -13.18 -3.35
C ALA A 666 21.31 -14.29 -2.82
N ALA A 667 20.53 -14.93 -3.70
CA ALA A 667 19.58 -15.97 -3.29
C ALA A 667 20.26 -17.24 -2.73
N ASP A 668 21.51 -17.51 -3.16
CA ASP A 668 22.31 -18.67 -2.75
C ASP A 668 23.71 -18.21 -2.25
N TYR A 669 23.77 -17.25 -1.32
CA TYR A 669 25.05 -16.65 -0.87
C TYR A 669 26.11 -17.70 -0.50
N PRO A 670 27.37 -17.61 -0.98
CA PRO A 670 28.00 -16.45 -1.65
C PRO A 670 27.83 -16.40 -3.17
N VAL A 671 26.86 -17.11 -3.76
CA VAL A 671 26.56 -17.03 -5.19
C VAL A 671 25.53 -15.94 -5.48
N TRP A 672 25.91 -15.03 -6.36
CA TRP A 672 25.11 -13.91 -6.85
C TRP A 672 24.66 -14.18 -8.27
N ARG A 673 23.41 -13.85 -8.63
CA ARG A 673 22.86 -14.14 -9.96
C ARG A 673 22.05 -13.00 -10.56
N ALA A 674 22.13 -12.85 -11.87
CA ALA A 674 21.23 -12.05 -12.69
C ALA A 674 21.05 -12.69 -14.07
N THR A 675 19.92 -12.46 -14.74
CA THR A 675 19.73 -12.85 -16.15
C THR A 675 19.38 -11.62 -16.96
N VAL A 676 20.09 -11.41 -18.06
CA VAL A 676 19.97 -10.24 -18.94
C VAL A 676 19.72 -10.71 -20.37
N ASN A 677 18.77 -10.10 -21.07
CA ASN A 677 18.59 -10.37 -22.49
C ASN A 677 19.65 -9.62 -23.29
N LEU A 678 20.49 -10.34 -24.02
CA LEU A 678 21.57 -9.78 -24.84
C LEU A 678 21.30 -10.06 -26.32
N PRO A 679 21.74 -9.19 -27.24
CA PRO A 679 21.57 -9.43 -28.68
C PRO A 679 22.23 -10.76 -29.09
N SER A 680 21.55 -11.58 -29.91
CA SER A 680 22.09 -12.85 -30.42
C SER A 680 23.28 -12.62 -31.36
N ASN A 681 24.15 -13.63 -31.50
CA ASN A 681 25.37 -13.55 -32.33
C ASN A 681 26.25 -12.33 -32.06
N THR A 682 26.27 -11.84 -30.82
CA THR A 682 26.97 -10.61 -30.43
C THR A 682 28.11 -10.95 -29.49
N ALA A 683 29.27 -10.33 -29.74
CA ALA A 683 30.42 -10.41 -28.85
C ALA A 683 30.17 -9.54 -27.60
N ILE A 684 30.14 -10.17 -26.45
CA ILE A 684 29.93 -9.56 -25.14
C ILE A 684 31.25 -9.54 -24.40
N GLU A 685 31.56 -8.39 -23.82
CA GLU A 685 32.59 -8.22 -22.81
C GLU A 685 31.95 -7.66 -21.53
N TYR A 686 32.34 -8.17 -20.37
CA TYR A 686 31.74 -7.77 -19.09
C TYR A 686 32.70 -7.91 -17.90
N LYS A 687 32.34 -7.27 -16.78
CA LYS A 687 32.96 -7.40 -15.45
C LYS A 687 31.92 -7.35 -14.34
N TYR A 688 32.28 -7.90 -13.18
CA TYR A 688 31.54 -7.70 -11.93
C TYR A 688 32.05 -6.51 -11.11
N LEU A 689 31.14 -5.88 -10.37
CA LEU A 689 31.39 -4.78 -9.44
C LEU A 689 30.87 -5.14 -8.05
N LYS A 690 31.49 -4.60 -6.99
CA LYS A 690 30.92 -4.50 -5.65
C LYS A 690 30.60 -3.03 -5.36
N LYS A 691 29.41 -2.72 -4.86
CA LYS A 691 29.05 -1.38 -4.39
C LYS A 691 28.75 -1.41 -2.90
N ASN A 692 29.35 -0.48 -2.17
CA ASN A 692 29.14 -0.28 -0.74
C ASN A 692 27.88 0.57 -0.46
N PRO A 693 27.37 0.60 0.79
CA PRO A 693 26.27 1.49 1.17
C PRO A 693 26.55 2.99 0.96
N ASP A 694 27.81 3.40 1.00
CA ASP A 694 28.27 4.77 0.75
C ASP A 694 28.44 5.10 -0.74
N GLY A 695 28.11 4.16 -1.63
CA GLY A 695 28.22 4.30 -3.09
C GLY A 695 29.59 3.95 -3.67
N PHE A 696 30.59 3.59 -2.84
CA PHE A 696 31.92 3.24 -3.35
C PHE A 696 31.92 1.96 -4.20
N VAL A 697 32.52 2.01 -5.40
CA VAL A 697 32.54 0.91 -6.37
C VAL A 697 33.91 0.25 -6.46
N THR A 698 33.96 -1.07 -6.24
CA THR A 698 35.15 -1.91 -6.47
C THR A 698 34.93 -2.82 -7.69
N TRP A 699 35.84 -2.78 -8.66
CA TRP A 699 35.79 -3.65 -9.84
C TRP A 699 36.52 -4.97 -9.59
N GLU A 700 36.08 -6.05 -10.23
CA GLU A 700 36.87 -7.29 -10.23
C GLU A 700 38.20 -7.12 -10.98
N SER A 701 39.22 -7.86 -10.54
CA SER A 701 40.58 -7.74 -11.09
C SER A 701 40.75 -8.47 -12.45
N GLY A 702 41.86 -8.22 -13.13
CA GLY A 702 42.22 -8.91 -14.39
C GLY A 702 41.52 -8.37 -15.65
N ALA A 703 41.65 -9.09 -16.77
CA ALA A 703 41.04 -8.73 -18.06
C ALA A 703 39.51 -8.91 -18.04
N ASN A 704 38.81 -8.23 -18.96
CA ASN A 704 37.38 -8.40 -19.19
C ASN A 704 37.05 -9.87 -19.43
N ARG A 705 35.90 -10.31 -18.93
CA ARG A 705 35.30 -11.60 -19.30
C ARG A 705 34.61 -11.41 -20.64
N SER A 706 34.55 -12.46 -21.46
CA SER A 706 33.96 -12.36 -22.79
C SER A 706 33.32 -13.66 -23.24
N PHE A 707 32.23 -13.53 -23.99
CA PHE A 707 31.61 -14.63 -24.74
C PHE A 707 30.91 -14.10 -25.98
N THR A 708 30.46 -14.99 -26.86
CA THR A 708 29.56 -14.64 -27.97
C THR A 708 28.22 -15.28 -27.69
N THR A 709 27.16 -14.46 -27.70
CA THR A 709 25.79 -14.95 -27.51
C THR A 709 25.42 -15.90 -28.67
N PRO A 710 24.74 -17.03 -28.40
CA PRO A 710 24.31 -17.92 -29.47
C PRO A 710 23.26 -17.25 -30.37
N PRO A 711 23.04 -17.78 -31.58
CA PRO A 711 21.99 -17.30 -32.49
C PRO A 711 20.58 -17.45 -31.90
N THR A 712 20.36 -18.47 -31.07
CA THR A 712 19.11 -18.76 -30.36
C THR A 712 19.40 -19.47 -29.04
N GLY A 713 18.47 -19.43 -28.09
CA GLY A 713 18.57 -20.17 -26.82
C GLY A 713 19.03 -19.30 -25.66
N THR A 714 19.87 -19.84 -24.79
CA THR A 714 20.39 -19.13 -23.61
C THR A 714 21.91 -19.26 -23.51
N HIS A 715 22.53 -18.35 -22.76
CA HIS A 715 23.92 -18.44 -22.35
C HIS A 715 23.99 -18.42 -20.82
N THR A 716 24.93 -19.14 -20.22
CA THR A 716 25.18 -19.07 -18.78
C THR A 716 26.66 -18.93 -18.52
N SER A 717 27.04 -17.88 -17.81
CA SER A 717 28.38 -17.69 -17.25
C SER A 717 28.37 -18.07 -15.77
N THR A 718 29.32 -18.92 -15.37
CA THR A 718 29.54 -19.27 -13.95
C THR A 718 30.96 -18.90 -13.58
N ASP A 719 31.07 -17.87 -12.75
CA ASP A 719 32.29 -17.14 -12.48
C ASP A 719 32.61 -17.12 -10.99
N THR A 720 33.88 -16.97 -10.64
CA THR A 720 34.32 -16.62 -9.28
C THR A 720 34.98 -15.25 -9.34
N TRP A 721 34.72 -14.41 -8.34
CA TRP A 721 35.31 -13.08 -8.22
C TRP A 721 36.84 -13.14 -8.34
N ARG A 722 37.42 -12.25 -9.14
CA ARG A 722 38.87 -12.16 -9.38
C ARG A 722 39.51 -11.01 -8.61
#